data_AF-A0A1H9DZH1-F1
#
_entry.id   AF-A0A1H9DZH1-F1
#
_cell.length_a   1.000
_cell.length_b   1.000
_cell.length_c   1.000
_cell.angle_alpha   90.00
_cell.angle_beta   90.00
_cell.angle_gamma   90.00
#
_symmetry.space_group_name_H-M   'P 1'
#
loop_
_entity.id
_entity.type
_entity.pdbx_description
1 polymer ?
#
loop_
_entity_poly.entity_id
_entity_poly.type
_entity_poly.pdbx_seq_one_letter_code
_entity_poly.pdbx_strand_id
1 'polypeptide(L)'
;MGGIAIVGIGAVFPGAPDAAAFWRNIAAGVDAIGEIPPGRWDPATYYDQDSRTGDRFYCRRGGFVDDLAEFDPTRFGIMPSTVDGAEPDQLLALATAAEALADAGGEAVLPSRDRVGVVVGRGGYLTPGCARLDQKVRLADEVVSVVKDLFPALSGTELDTVRQAIRERLGPEQPEASIGLVPNLAASRIANRFDLKGTAYTVDAACASGLVAVEHAVRELQEGRADAMIAGAVHVCHHPTLWSVFTQLRALSAQQRIRPFDAEADGTLLSEGVGMVVLKRVEDVRDERVYAVIRGVGTASDGRATSMMTPNPEGQLLAVHRAWANAGLDPRTQAPGLIEAHGTATPAGDAAELQTMINAFGADGDEIGIGTVKSMIGHAMPAAGMAGLIKAALALHHNTLPPTLHVENPHGSLTGTRFTPVTSAREWTGRHRAVVNAFGFGGINAHAVLDGHTIARPRKPVMTFAADTAEELATALKDRRTSTADRAFRLAIGDPDDRKLKLAERVLAQSKAWPGRHDIWFSPQPLLTDTDQVAFVFPGFEREFSGEVVDHAVGLLQDGRAQARELMALGITPGALAGHSMGEWTAMVVGGIYPTIDEFVGALGPGAVAVVDIAYAALGCSAGTAERYLVEGVTISHDNCPHQSVICGPVDRLEEVLGTLKADGVMAQLMPFRTGFHTPALAPHLGRAREVLDALPVRTSDIPVWSANSLEPMAADDVRDLVLRHLVEPVRFRPLLERLHGAGFRAFVQIGQGSLPGFIGDTLSGKPHIAVNADIAPEALWAFGLKRGTAHGVKLRLGTPRIEVEPLGTEPVPVADDSPMSAAVNKLLAHTNAVAREVVSALRPNEVGFTREFSLRTMPELVDHSVFPQAPGWPDREDGFPIVPATGLLEVFADAARRLTGGTVHGFAQVRAKRWLTALPATTVKISARAEAADRVAVRVGDYAEGVVLMSPQAPRRVGEELEGVREAPVSAAELYSDNWMFHGPAFAGVTKIDCLADNGIAGVLTPLPAPGALLDSAGQLIGHWMQVCRTEDQTVLPTGIEQVTFHGPVPTGDVHCTAWIREVTGQTMVADAELTVDGALWCRITGWTTRRFTTDDRIWQVKLRPGTEMLSVVDGEWLRVTENWSDSATRDLIMRRYLNSAERLHYGGLAVPAQRDWLLRVIATKDAVRSWLWGRGAGPVYPAELTVSADGRVRGAFAVPRTEVTSEQGRAAARVRTEI
;
A
#
# COMPACT_ATOMS: atom_id res chain seq x y z
N MET A 1 -25.29 33.33 10.40
CA MET A 1 -23.96 33.16 11.02
C MET A 1 -22.93 33.67 10.04
N GLY A 2 -21.87 34.32 10.53
CA GLY A 2 -20.76 34.81 9.70
C GLY A 2 -20.02 33.65 9.02
N GLY A 3 -19.40 33.90 7.87
CA GLY A 3 -18.57 32.92 7.17
C GLY A 3 -17.21 32.73 7.86
N ILE A 4 -16.54 31.62 7.56
CA ILE A 4 -15.18 31.33 8.04
C ILE A 4 -14.19 31.48 6.89
N ALA A 5 -13.25 32.41 7.01
CA ALA A 5 -12.21 32.66 6.02
C ALA A 5 -11.08 31.62 6.11
N ILE A 6 -10.68 31.09 4.97
CA ILE A 6 -9.40 30.38 4.81
C ILE A 6 -8.33 31.45 4.54
N VAL A 7 -7.47 31.71 5.53
CA VAL A 7 -6.49 32.80 5.48
C VAL A 7 -5.06 32.36 5.22
N GLY A 8 -4.76 31.07 5.36
CA GLY A 8 -3.46 30.50 5.03
C GLY A 8 -3.59 29.04 4.62
N ILE A 9 -2.73 28.60 3.71
CA ILE A 9 -2.70 27.24 3.18
C ILE A 9 -1.27 26.69 3.19
N GLY A 10 -1.10 25.50 3.75
CA GLY A 10 0.09 24.67 3.59
C GLY A 10 -0.30 23.36 2.92
N ALA A 11 0.52 22.86 2.00
CA ALA A 11 0.20 21.65 1.27
C ALA A 11 1.45 20.91 0.78
N VAL A 12 1.53 19.62 1.04
CA VAL A 12 2.51 18.72 0.44
C VAL A 12 1.75 17.57 -0.20
N PHE A 13 1.79 17.48 -1.53
CA PHE A 13 1.12 16.45 -2.32
C PHE A 13 2.06 15.93 -3.41
N PRO A 14 1.77 14.78 -4.05
CA PRO A 14 2.61 14.24 -5.11
C PRO A 14 2.93 15.29 -6.18
N GLY A 15 4.24 15.49 -6.43
CA GLY A 15 4.76 16.50 -7.36
C GLY A 15 4.66 17.96 -6.89
N ALA A 16 4.18 18.22 -5.68
CA ALA A 16 3.94 19.56 -5.15
C ALA A 16 4.44 19.71 -3.70
N PRO A 17 5.60 20.36 -3.46
CA PRO A 17 6.15 20.57 -2.11
C PRO A 17 5.43 21.66 -1.30
N ASP A 18 4.61 22.48 -1.95
CA ASP A 18 3.91 23.60 -1.34
C ASP A 18 2.56 23.86 -2.04
N ALA A 19 1.72 24.72 -1.45
CA ALA A 19 0.40 25.05 -1.99
C ALA A 19 0.44 25.76 -3.36
N ALA A 20 1.48 26.54 -3.63
CA ALA A 20 1.64 27.24 -4.91
C ALA A 20 1.99 26.27 -6.04
N ALA A 21 2.88 25.31 -5.78
CA ALA A 21 3.20 24.21 -6.68
C ALA A 21 1.99 23.32 -6.91
N PHE A 22 1.20 23.06 -5.86
CA PHE A 22 -0.02 22.29 -5.98
C PHE A 22 -1.03 22.99 -6.91
N TRP A 23 -1.24 24.30 -6.77
CA TRP A 23 -2.06 25.08 -7.70
C TRP A 23 -1.53 25.03 -9.13
N ARG A 24 -0.23 25.27 -9.35
CA ARG A 24 0.37 25.21 -10.69
C ARG A 24 0.14 23.86 -11.35
N ASN A 25 0.34 22.77 -10.61
CA ASN A 25 0.12 21.41 -11.10
C ASN A 25 -1.36 21.16 -11.43
N ILE A 26 -2.27 21.61 -10.57
CA ILE A 26 -3.73 21.51 -10.80
C ILE A 26 -4.12 22.27 -12.07
N ALA A 27 -3.74 23.54 -12.19
CA ALA A 27 -4.09 24.39 -13.32
C ALA A 27 -3.49 23.88 -14.63
N ALA A 28 -2.29 23.30 -14.59
CA ALA A 28 -1.62 22.72 -15.75
C ALA A 28 -2.08 21.29 -16.10
N GLY A 29 -2.87 20.65 -15.24
CA GLY A 29 -3.32 19.27 -15.45
C GLY A 29 -2.20 18.24 -15.35
N VAL A 30 -1.30 18.37 -14.37
CA VAL A 30 -0.17 17.45 -14.16
C VAL A 30 -0.65 16.13 -13.53
N ASP A 31 -0.35 15.00 -14.17
CA ASP A 31 -0.50 13.65 -13.62
C ASP A 31 0.75 13.30 -12.80
N ALA A 32 0.59 13.19 -11.48
CA ALA A 32 1.66 12.89 -10.53
C ALA A 32 1.68 11.42 -10.08
N ILE A 33 0.97 10.53 -10.78
CA ILE A 33 0.93 9.09 -10.47
C ILE A 33 2.20 8.38 -10.95
N GLY A 34 2.95 7.83 -9.99
CA GLY A 34 4.17 7.05 -10.20
C GLY A 34 4.03 5.57 -9.85
N GLU A 35 5.15 4.85 -9.95
CA GLU A 35 5.34 3.51 -9.39
C GLU A 35 5.62 3.60 -7.88
N ILE A 36 5.25 2.58 -7.12
CA ILE A 36 5.55 2.49 -5.68
C ILE A 36 7.06 2.63 -5.44
N PRO A 37 7.51 3.51 -4.51
CA PRO A 37 8.92 3.63 -4.16
C PRO A 37 9.46 2.31 -3.58
N PRO A 38 10.66 1.86 -3.99
CA PRO A 38 11.23 0.58 -3.54
C PRO A 38 11.35 0.42 -2.02
N GLY A 39 11.49 1.54 -1.29
CA GLY A 39 11.57 1.55 0.17
C GLY A 39 10.23 1.33 0.90
N ARG A 40 9.08 1.28 0.20
CA ARG A 40 7.76 1.02 0.79
C ARG A 40 7.47 -0.48 0.87
N TRP A 41 7.52 -1.14 -0.28
CA TRP A 41 7.44 -2.58 -0.44
C TRP A 41 7.97 -2.97 -1.82
N ASP A 42 8.51 -4.19 -1.91
CA ASP A 42 9.16 -4.68 -3.13
C ASP A 42 8.12 -5.20 -4.14
N PRO A 43 7.99 -4.60 -5.33
CA PRO A 43 7.12 -5.11 -6.38
C PRO A 43 7.43 -6.55 -6.78
N ALA A 44 8.69 -6.98 -6.78
CA ALA A 44 9.04 -8.36 -7.11
C ALA A 44 8.50 -9.37 -6.09
N THR A 45 8.28 -8.92 -4.84
CA THR A 45 7.72 -9.74 -3.77
C THR A 45 6.19 -9.69 -3.76
N TYR A 46 5.60 -8.50 -3.86
CA TYR A 46 4.17 -8.32 -3.57
C TYR A 46 3.30 -8.12 -4.81
N TYR A 47 3.82 -7.69 -5.95
CA TYR A 47 2.97 -7.38 -7.11
C TYR A 47 2.60 -8.64 -7.90
N ASP A 48 1.31 -8.84 -8.12
CA ASP A 48 0.75 -9.85 -9.01
C ASP A 48 -0.59 -9.34 -9.54
N GLN A 49 -0.64 -9.01 -10.83
CA GLN A 49 -1.80 -8.42 -11.50
C GLN A 49 -3.05 -9.30 -11.43
N ASP A 50 -2.88 -10.63 -11.38
CA ASP A 50 -3.98 -11.59 -11.34
C ASP A 50 -4.37 -11.98 -9.91
N SER A 51 -3.65 -11.44 -8.91
CA SER A 51 -3.86 -11.79 -7.51
C SER A 51 -5.29 -11.54 -7.05
N ARG A 52 -5.77 -12.54 -6.30
CA ARG A 52 -7.01 -12.46 -5.53
C ARG A 52 -6.82 -12.68 -4.03
N THR A 53 -5.57 -12.79 -3.60
CA THR A 53 -5.20 -13.10 -2.22
C THR A 53 -4.77 -11.83 -1.48
N GLY A 54 -4.73 -11.88 -0.15
CA GLY A 54 -4.36 -10.72 0.67
C GLY A 54 -2.85 -10.43 0.72
N ASP A 55 -2.00 -11.36 0.30
CA ASP A 55 -0.54 -11.28 0.39
C ASP A 55 0.14 -10.85 -0.92
N ARG A 56 -0.65 -10.56 -1.95
CA ARG A 56 -0.20 -10.09 -3.26
C ARG A 56 -1.13 -9.01 -3.80
N PHE A 57 -0.58 -7.94 -4.36
CA PHE A 57 -1.30 -6.73 -4.77
C PHE A 57 -1.37 -6.64 -6.29
N TYR A 58 -2.57 -6.44 -6.84
CA TYR A 58 -2.76 -6.30 -8.29
C TYR A 58 -2.47 -4.89 -8.83
N CYS A 59 -2.16 -3.94 -7.94
CA CYS A 59 -1.85 -2.56 -8.27
C CYS A 59 -0.56 -2.16 -7.57
N ARG A 60 0.33 -1.45 -8.28
CA ARG A 60 1.61 -0.94 -7.78
C ARG A 60 1.83 0.55 -8.08
N ARG A 61 0.83 1.23 -8.65
CA ARG A 61 0.88 2.67 -8.97
C ARG A 61 0.10 3.50 -7.96
N GLY A 62 0.57 4.72 -7.72
CA GLY A 62 -0.02 5.65 -6.75
C GLY A 62 0.66 7.01 -6.76
N GLY A 63 0.23 7.91 -5.88
CA GLY A 63 0.87 9.21 -5.67
C GLY A 63 1.76 9.20 -4.43
N PHE A 64 3.02 9.63 -4.56
CA PHE A 64 4.01 9.53 -3.48
C PHE A 64 4.75 10.86 -3.27
N VAL A 65 5.17 11.12 -2.02
CA VAL A 65 5.85 12.38 -1.64
C VAL A 65 7.32 12.18 -1.21
N ASP A 66 7.93 11.03 -1.48
CA ASP A 66 9.29 10.67 -1.03
C ASP A 66 10.37 11.71 -1.37
N ASP A 67 10.29 12.35 -2.53
CA ASP A 67 11.27 13.36 -2.96
C ASP A 67 11.01 14.74 -2.36
N LEU A 68 9.88 14.92 -1.68
CA LEU A 68 9.43 16.19 -1.09
C LEU A 68 9.43 16.13 0.44
N ALA A 69 9.57 14.95 1.04
CA ALA A 69 9.45 14.73 2.47
C ALA A 69 10.75 15.07 3.21
N GLU A 70 11.05 16.36 3.32
CA GLU A 70 12.15 16.90 4.10
C GLU A 70 11.64 17.63 5.34
N PHE A 71 12.43 17.63 6.42
CA PHE A 71 12.07 18.28 7.67
C PHE A 71 13.28 18.98 8.28
N ASP A 72 13.14 20.25 8.64
CA ASP A 72 14.16 20.98 9.41
C ASP A 72 13.87 20.86 10.91
N PRO A 73 14.58 19.98 11.64
CA PRO A 73 14.37 19.81 13.08
C PRO A 73 14.82 21.03 13.90
N THR A 74 15.81 21.78 13.42
CA THR A 74 16.40 22.89 14.16
C THR A 74 15.43 24.06 14.28
N ARG A 75 14.67 24.33 13.21
CA ARG A 75 13.59 25.33 13.18
C ARG A 75 12.56 25.14 14.29
N PHE A 76 12.29 23.89 14.69
CA PHE A 76 11.26 23.56 15.68
C PHE A 76 11.82 23.16 17.06
N GLY A 77 13.13 23.31 17.28
CA GLY A 77 13.78 22.86 18.52
C GLY A 77 13.60 21.36 18.76
N ILE A 78 13.60 20.57 17.68
CA ILE A 78 13.60 19.10 17.73
C ILE A 78 15.05 18.65 17.56
N MET A 79 15.49 17.70 18.38
CA MET A 79 16.84 17.16 18.27
C MET A 79 16.96 16.36 16.96
N PRO A 80 17.95 16.65 16.08
CA PRO A 80 18.10 15.94 14.81
C PRO A 80 18.17 14.41 14.95
N SER A 81 18.78 13.91 16.04
CA SER A 81 18.88 12.49 16.35
C SER A 81 17.54 11.79 16.60
N THR A 82 16.48 12.54 16.89
CA THR A 82 15.13 11.98 17.15
C THR A 82 14.28 11.84 15.90
N VAL A 83 14.67 12.47 14.78
CA VAL A 83 13.89 12.52 13.54
C VAL A 83 13.70 11.13 12.93
N ASP A 84 14.77 10.32 12.86
CA ASP A 84 14.73 8.97 12.28
C ASP A 84 13.77 8.01 13.02
N GLY A 85 13.58 8.23 14.32
CA GLY A 85 12.73 7.41 15.17
C GLY A 85 11.30 7.93 15.34
N ALA A 86 11.02 9.18 14.96
CA ALA A 86 9.70 9.78 15.05
C ALA A 86 8.80 9.38 13.87
N GLU A 87 7.48 9.58 14.02
CA GLU A 87 6.56 9.38 12.91
C GLU A 87 6.68 10.52 11.89
N PRO A 88 6.94 10.20 10.59
CA PRO A 88 7.07 11.21 9.56
C PRO A 88 5.81 12.04 9.35
N ASP A 89 4.63 11.46 9.58
CA ASP A 89 3.36 12.18 9.45
C ASP A 89 3.25 13.33 10.46
N GLN A 90 3.75 13.19 11.68
CA GLN A 90 3.75 14.24 12.70
C GLN A 90 4.69 15.39 12.31
N LEU A 91 5.86 15.06 11.76
CA LEU A 91 6.87 16.03 11.36
C LEU A 91 6.42 16.80 10.11
N LEU A 92 5.84 16.12 9.11
CA LEU A 92 5.26 16.77 7.95
C LEU A 92 4.04 17.60 8.32
N ALA A 93 3.14 17.10 9.17
CA ALA A 93 2.01 17.89 9.66
C ALA A 93 2.47 19.20 10.35
N LEU A 94 3.56 19.14 11.13
CA LEU A 94 4.16 20.32 11.75
C LEU A 94 4.75 21.29 10.72
N ALA A 95 5.52 20.80 9.76
CA ALA A 95 6.12 21.64 8.71
C ALA A 95 5.04 22.31 7.86
N THR A 96 4.04 21.56 7.41
CA THR A 96 2.93 22.08 6.60
C THR A 96 2.02 23.03 7.38
N ALA A 97 1.84 22.84 8.70
CA ALA A 97 1.16 23.83 9.54
C ALA A 97 1.96 25.13 9.68
N ALA A 98 3.29 25.04 9.74
CA ALA A 98 4.18 26.20 9.74
C ALA A 98 4.09 26.99 8.43
N GLU A 99 3.98 26.30 7.30
CA GLU A 99 3.74 26.92 5.99
C GLU A 99 2.38 27.62 5.95
N ALA A 100 1.31 26.96 6.41
CA ALA A 100 -0.02 27.56 6.45
C ALA A 100 -0.06 28.81 7.34
N LEU A 101 0.66 28.79 8.48
CA LEU A 101 0.82 29.95 9.35
C LEU A 101 1.63 31.06 8.68
N ALA A 102 2.74 30.73 8.01
CA ALA A 102 3.56 31.70 7.29
C ALA A 102 2.74 32.37 6.16
N ASP A 103 1.99 31.59 5.40
CA ASP A 103 1.09 32.06 4.34
C ASP A 103 -0.03 32.97 4.88
N ALA A 104 -0.52 32.70 6.09
CA ALA A 104 -1.47 33.58 6.78
C ALA A 104 -0.86 34.92 7.25
N GLY A 105 0.45 35.14 7.14
CA GLY A 105 1.15 36.32 7.66
C GLY A 105 2.01 36.06 8.89
N GLY A 106 2.21 34.79 9.24
CA GLY A 106 3.09 34.34 10.32
C GLY A 106 2.45 34.36 11.71
N GLU A 107 3.26 34.10 12.72
CA GLU A 107 2.83 34.03 14.11
C GLU A 107 2.37 35.37 14.71
N ALA A 108 2.81 36.49 14.12
CA ALA A 108 2.50 37.84 14.60
C ALA A 108 1.02 38.24 14.36
N VAL A 109 0.34 37.60 13.41
CA VAL A 109 -1.08 37.87 13.09
C VAL A 109 -2.04 36.94 13.84
N LEU A 110 -1.51 35.97 14.59
CA LEU A 110 -2.33 35.11 15.43
C LEU A 110 -2.95 35.93 16.59
N PRO A 111 -4.20 35.62 16.98
CA PRO A 111 -4.80 36.20 18.17
C PRO A 111 -4.10 35.66 19.44
N SER A 112 -4.68 35.94 20.61
CA SER A 112 -4.17 35.40 21.87
C SER A 112 -4.00 33.88 21.79
N ARG A 113 -2.87 33.35 22.27
CA ARG A 113 -2.47 31.96 22.04
C ARG A 113 -3.43 30.93 22.68
N ASP A 114 -4.13 31.30 23.74
CA ASP A 114 -5.22 30.54 24.37
C ASP A 114 -6.50 30.48 23.56
N ARG A 115 -6.58 31.27 22.50
CA ARG A 115 -7.70 31.34 21.55
C ARG A 115 -7.37 30.70 20.20
N VAL A 116 -6.26 29.95 20.11
CA VAL A 116 -5.84 29.25 18.89
C VAL A 116 -5.83 27.75 19.11
N GLY A 117 -6.63 27.01 18.33
CA GLY A 117 -6.70 25.54 18.40
C GLY A 117 -6.18 24.84 17.15
N VAL A 118 -6.05 23.52 17.23
CA VAL A 118 -5.52 22.62 16.19
C VAL A 118 -6.36 21.36 16.09
N VAL A 119 -6.83 21.01 14.89
CA VAL A 119 -7.51 19.73 14.64
C VAL A 119 -6.93 19.08 13.39
N VAL A 120 -6.44 17.84 13.52
CA VAL A 120 -5.78 17.12 12.41
C VAL A 120 -6.48 15.80 12.11
N GLY A 121 -6.95 15.62 10.88
CA GLY A 121 -7.40 14.34 10.36
C GLY A 121 -6.23 13.37 10.17
N ARG A 122 -6.27 12.21 10.82
CA ARG A 122 -5.23 11.18 10.74
C ARG A 122 -5.85 9.81 10.95
N GLY A 123 -5.60 8.88 10.04
CA GLY A 123 -6.17 7.53 10.12
C GLY A 123 -5.34 6.59 11.00
N GLY A 124 -6.00 5.59 11.61
CA GLY A 124 -5.40 4.55 12.44
C GLY A 124 -4.63 3.45 11.67
N TYR A 125 -3.89 3.81 10.62
CA TYR A 125 -3.10 2.87 9.81
C TYR A 125 -1.75 2.57 10.45
N LEU A 126 -1.11 1.45 10.04
CA LEU A 126 0.23 1.10 10.50
C LEU A 126 1.28 2.01 9.84
N THR A 127 1.66 3.08 10.54
CA THR A 127 2.60 4.10 10.08
C THR A 127 4.05 3.61 10.12
N PRO A 128 4.97 4.24 9.35
CA PRO A 128 6.35 3.76 9.22
C PRO A 128 7.12 3.67 10.56
N GLY A 129 6.92 4.62 11.48
CA GLY A 129 7.55 4.58 12.81
C GLY A 129 7.06 3.39 13.64
N CYS A 130 5.75 3.21 13.72
CA CYS A 130 5.11 2.09 14.41
C CYS A 130 5.51 0.74 13.80
N ALA A 131 5.58 0.63 12.48
CA ALA A 131 6.02 -0.59 11.79
C ALA A 131 7.47 -0.95 12.16
N ARG A 132 8.37 0.04 12.18
CA ARG A 132 9.75 -0.15 12.63
C ARG A 132 9.83 -0.59 14.09
N LEU A 133 9.02 0.01 14.97
CA LEU A 133 8.95 -0.41 16.38
C LEU A 133 8.44 -1.86 16.51
N ASP A 134 7.37 -2.22 15.81
CA ASP A 134 6.82 -3.58 15.84
C ASP A 134 7.85 -4.61 15.36
N GLN A 135 8.59 -4.32 14.29
CA GLN A 135 9.70 -5.16 13.84
C GLN A 135 10.83 -5.26 14.89
N LYS A 136 11.18 -4.17 15.57
CA LYS A 136 12.20 -4.19 16.63
C LYS A 136 11.79 -5.00 17.85
N VAL A 137 10.52 -4.93 18.23
CA VAL A 137 9.99 -5.55 19.45
C VAL A 137 9.62 -7.02 19.22
N ARG A 138 8.89 -7.33 18.15
CA ARG A 138 8.41 -8.70 17.88
C ARG A 138 9.36 -9.48 17.00
N LEU A 139 9.66 -8.96 15.81
CA LEU A 139 10.38 -9.73 14.78
C LEU A 139 11.79 -10.10 15.26
N ALA A 140 12.48 -9.23 15.98
CA ALA A 140 13.79 -9.55 16.55
C ALA A 140 13.72 -10.75 17.52
N ASP A 141 12.73 -10.78 18.42
CA ASP A 141 12.57 -11.86 19.39
C ASP A 141 12.02 -13.15 18.77
N GLU A 142 11.12 -13.04 17.80
CA GLU A 142 10.61 -14.18 17.02
C GLU A 142 11.74 -14.83 16.21
N VAL A 143 12.56 -14.03 15.52
CA VAL A 143 13.75 -14.53 14.81
C VAL A 143 14.72 -15.17 15.79
N VAL A 144 15.00 -14.55 16.93
CA VAL A 144 15.87 -15.13 17.96
C VAL A 144 15.28 -16.42 18.54
N SER A 145 13.96 -16.52 18.70
CA SER A 145 13.28 -17.75 19.14
C SER A 145 13.44 -18.87 18.11
N VAL A 146 13.21 -18.57 16.82
CA VAL A 146 13.43 -19.53 15.74
C VAL A 146 14.90 -19.95 15.68
N VAL A 147 15.83 -19.01 15.82
CA VAL A 147 17.27 -19.30 15.89
C VAL A 147 17.59 -20.19 17.09
N LYS A 148 16.99 -19.96 18.26
CA LYS A 148 17.16 -20.79 19.45
C LYS A 148 16.58 -22.20 19.27
N ASP A 149 15.41 -22.35 18.67
CA ASP A 149 14.78 -23.65 18.41
C ASP A 149 15.59 -24.48 17.42
N LEU A 150 16.16 -23.81 16.41
CA LEU A 150 17.02 -24.46 15.43
C LEU A 150 18.45 -24.70 15.99
N PHE A 151 18.92 -23.87 16.93
CA PHE A 151 20.26 -23.90 17.56
C PHE A 151 20.20 -23.88 19.09
N PRO A 152 19.75 -24.97 19.73
CA PRO A 152 19.59 -25.02 21.18
C PRO A 152 20.92 -24.93 21.96
N ALA A 153 22.06 -25.06 21.28
CA ALA A 153 23.39 -24.95 21.86
C ALA A 153 23.94 -23.51 21.95
N LEU A 154 23.28 -22.53 21.31
CA LEU A 154 23.70 -21.12 21.43
C LEU A 154 23.46 -20.62 22.86
N SER A 155 24.48 -20.00 23.43
CA SER A 155 24.42 -19.33 24.71
C SER A 155 23.52 -18.07 24.65
N GLY A 156 23.05 -17.61 25.80
CA GLY A 156 22.25 -16.38 25.88
C GLY A 156 22.95 -15.18 25.25
N THR A 157 24.27 -15.06 25.44
CA THR A 157 25.08 -13.96 24.90
C THR A 157 25.19 -13.99 23.37
N GLU A 158 25.25 -15.18 22.75
CA GLU A 158 25.27 -15.32 21.29
C GLU A 158 23.90 -14.98 20.69
N LEU A 159 22.81 -15.40 21.33
CA LEU A 159 21.45 -15.03 20.94
C LEU A 159 21.21 -13.52 21.10
N ASP A 160 21.75 -12.90 22.16
CA ASP A 160 21.68 -11.45 22.38
C ASP A 160 22.45 -10.68 21.29
N THR A 161 23.56 -11.23 20.79
CA THR A 161 24.32 -10.65 19.68
C THR A 161 23.51 -10.66 18.38
N VAL A 162 22.81 -11.76 18.09
CA VAL A 162 21.89 -11.84 16.93
C VAL A 162 20.75 -10.82 17.07
N ARG A 163 20.16 -10.72 18.27
CA ARG A 163 19.12 -9.72 18.57
C ARG A 163 19.62 -8.31 18.30
N GLN A 164 20.82 -7.99 18.78
CA GLN A 164 21.43 -6.67 18.64
C GLN A 164 21.72 -6.32 17.18
N ALA A 165 22.25 -7.26 16.39
CA ALA A 165 22.52 -7.06 14.97
C ALA A 165 21.24 -6.78 14.15
N ILE A 166 20.14 -7.46 14.46
CA ILE A 166 18.82 -7.20 13.84
C ILE A 166 18.33 -5.80 14.22
N ARG A 167 18.43 -5.42 15.50
CA ARG A 167 18.01 -4.11 16.00
C ARG A 167 18.80 -2.96 15.39
N GLU A 168 20.11 -3.11 15.22
CA GLU A 168 20.98 -2.09 14.61
C GLU A 168 20.60 -1.79 13.15
N ARG A 169 20.25 -2.83 12.36
CA ARG A 169 19.78 -2.65 10.97
C ARG A 169 18.43 -1.90 10.88
N LEU A 170 17.63 -1.93 11.94
CA LEU A 170 16.35 -1.20 12.03
C LEU A 170 16.54 0.26 12.49
N GLY A 171 17.79 0.73 12.63
CA GLY A 171 18.16 2.09 13.01
C GLY A 171 18.25 2.29 14.53
N PRO A 172 18.83 3.42 15.00
CA PRO A 172 19.03 3.67 16.43
C PRO A 172 17.70 3.69 17.20
N GLU A 173 17.69 3.13 18.41
CA GLU A 173 16.59 3.22 19.36
C GLU A 173 17.00 4.16 20.49
N GLN A 174 16.27 5.27 20.64
CA GLN A 174 16.52 6.26 21.66
C GLN A 174 15.22 6.46 22.43
N PRO A 175 15.21 6.40 23.77
CA PRO A 175 14.01 6.62 24.58
C PRO A 175 13.27 7.92 24.19
N GLU A 176 14.01 8.94 23.79
CA GLU A 176 13.52 10.26 23.37
C GLU A 176 12.70 10.22 22.06
N ALA A 177 12.87 9.19 21.22
CA ALA A 177 12.12 9.01 19.98
C ALA A 177 10.77 8.31 20.19
N SER A 178 10.58 7.59 21.31
CA SER A 178 9.36 6.81 21.59
C SER A 178 8.11 7.69 21.68
N ILE A 179 8.25 8.90 22.22
CA ILE A 179 7.16 9.89 22.24
C ILE A 179 6.71 10.24 20.82
N GLY A 180 7.61 10.19 19.83
CA GLY A 180 7.33 10.39 18.40
C GLY A 180 6.39 9.37 17.76
N LEU A 181 6.03 8.29 18.45
CA LEU A 181 5.15 7.24 17.95
C LEU A 181 3.70 7.38 18.44
N VAL A 182 3.44 8.28 19.40
CA VAL A 182 2.10 8.43 20.00
C VAL A 182 1.15 9.16 19.03
N PRO A 183 0.02 8.55 18.62
CA PRO A 183 -0.78 9.05 17.51
C PRO A 183 -1.32 10.48 17.58
N ASN A 184 -1.74 10.95 18.76
CA ASN A 184 -2.35 12.27 18.95
C ASN A 184 -1.37 13.42 18.72
N LEU A 185 -0.06 13.14 18.77
CA LEU A 185 0.97 14.16 18.68
C LEU A 185 1.09 14.82 17.30
N ALA A 186 0.43 14.29 16.27
CA ALA A 186 0.30 15.02 15.00
C ALA A 186 -0.35 16.41 15.20
N ALA A 187 -1.35 16.52 16.09
CA ALA A 187 -1.95 17.80 16.46
C ALA A 187 -1.22 18.46 17.65
N SER A 188 -0.90 17.69 18.71
CA SER A 188 -0.32 18.26 19.92
C SER A 188 1.10 18.81 19.73
N ARG A 189 1.89 18.31 18.76
CA ARG A 189 3.19 18.89 18.42
C ARG A 189 3.05 20.26 17.79
N ILE A 190 2.09 20.45 16.88
CA ILE A 190 1.80 21.77 16.29
C ILE A 190 1.47 22.75 17.42
N ALA A 191 0.52 22.40 18.29
CA ALA A 191 0.16 23.25 19.42
C ALA A 191 1.36 23.55 20.33
N ASN A 192 2.15 22.53 20.67
CA ASN A 192 3.33 22.69 21.54
C ASN A 192 4.42 23.58 20.91
N ARG A 193 4.71 23.43 19.62
CA ARG A 193 5.81 24.16 18.95
C ARG A 193 5.47 25.63 18.69
N PHE A 194 4.19 25.96 18.55
CA PHE A 194 3.71 27.34 18.35
C PHE A 194 3.08 27.97 19.60
N ASP A 195 3.27 27.37 20.79
CA ASP A 195 2.67 27.78 22.08
C ASP A 195 1.14 28.00 22.00
N LEU A 196 0.42 27.19 21.25
CA LEU A 196 -1.03 27.30 21.11
C LEU A 196 -1.72 26.57 22.28
N LYS A 197 -2.59 27.29 23.00
CA LYS A 197 -3.20 26.82 24.25
C LYS A 197 -4.69 26.50 24.10
N GLY A 198 -5.24 26.58 22.88
CA GLY A 198 -6.58 26.09 22.56
C GLY A 198 -6.63 24.56 22.41
N THR A 199 -7.78 24.05 21.96
CA THR A 199 -7.99 22.61 21.77
C THR A 199 -7.00 22.02 20.75
N ALA A 200 -6.47 20.82 21.00
CA ALA A 200 -5.50 20.17 20.12
C ALA A 200 -5.71 18.65 20.08
N TYR A 201 -6.27 18.12 18.98
CA TYR A 201 -6.58 16.69 18.87
C TYR A 201 -6.63 16.18 17.42
N THR A 202 -6.60 14.85 17.28
CA THR A 202 -6.71 14.16 16.00
C THR A 202 -8.09 13.53 15.80
N VAL A 203 -8.56 13.42 14.55
CA VAL A 203 -9.81 12.75 14.18
C VAL A 203 -9.59 11.70 13.10
N ASP A 204 -10.31 10.58 13.18
CA ASP A 204 -10.34 9.54 12.15
C ASP A 204 -11.78 9.32 11.67
N ALA A 205 -12.02 9.73 10.43
CA ALA A 205 -13.26 9.50 9.69
C ALA A 205 -12.93 8.91 8.31
N ALA A 206 -11.93 8.01 8.26
CA ALA A 206 -11.42 7.46 7.01
C ALA A 206 -11.09 8.58 6.01
N CYS A 207 -11.61 8.52 4.78
CA CYS A 207 -11.35 9.49 3.72
C CYS A 207 -11.97 10.87 3.98
N ALA A 208 -12.92 10.99 4.91
CA ALA A 208 -13.58 12.24 5.28
C ALA A 208 -12.84 13.02 6.39
N SER A 209 -11.80 12.44 6.98
CA SER A 209 -11.09 12.98 8.16
C SER A 209 -10.72 14.46 8.04
N GLY A 210 -10.16 14.90 6.91
CA GLY A 210 -9.80 16.30 6.70
C GLY A 210 -10.99 17.28 6.75
N LEU A 211 -12.11 16.95 6.09
CA LEU A 211 -13.29 17.83 6.13
C LEU A 211 -14.01 17.77 7.49
N VAL A 212 -13.96 16.64 8.19
CA VAL A 212 -14.45 16.55 9.58
C VAL A 212 -13.61 17.41 10.53
N ALA A 213 -12.28 17.43 10.35
CA ALA A 213 -11.39 18.33 11.11
C ALA A 213 -11.73 19.80 10.86
N VAL A 214 -12.02 20.17 9.60
CA VAL A 214 -12.47 21.51 9.22
C VAL A 214 -13.84 21.83 9.82
N GLU A 215 -14.80 20.89 9.83
CA GLU A 215 -16.10 21.09 10.49
C GLU A 215 -15.92 21.41 11.98
N HIS A 216 -15.09 20.64 12.69
CA HIS A 216 -14.80 20.87 14.10
C HIS A 216 -14.18 22.26 14.33
N ALA A 217 -13.21 22.65 13.50
CA ALA A 217 -12.60 23.98 13.57
C ALA A 217 -13.60 25.11 13.29
N VAL A 218 -14.48 24.94 12.30
CA VAL A 218 -15.57 25.90 12.01
C VAL A 218 -16.49 26.05 13.22
N ARG A 219 -16.85 24.95 13.90
CA ARG A 219 -17.70 25.00 15.10
C ARG A 219 -17.01 25.71 16.26
N GLU A 220 -15.73 25.44 16.54
CA GLU A 220 -14.96 26.16 17.58
C GLU A 220 -14.95 27.68 17.36
N LEU A 221 -14.82 28.11 16.09
CA LEU A 221 -14.86 29.52 15.70
C LEU A 221 -16.27 30.13 15.82
N GLN A 222 -17.30 29.42 15.34
CA GLN A 222 -18.69 29.88 15.37
C GLN A 222 -19.25 29.98 16.79
N GLU A 223 -18.84 29.08 17.68
CA GLU A 223 -19.23 29.06 19.09
C GLU A 223 -18.37 30.01 19.94
N GLY A 224 -17.40 30.70 19.34
CA GLY A 224 -16.55 31.67 20.01
C GLY A 224 -15.60 31.05 21.04
N ARG A 225 -15.27 29.77 20.94
CA ARG A 225 -14.27 29.10 21.80
C ARG A 225 -12.84 29.32 21.32
N ALA A 226 -12.66 29.54 20.02
CA ALA A 226 -11.40 29.95 19.40
C ALA A 226 -11.61 31.21 18.55
N ASP A 227 -10.53 31.94 18.28
CA ASP A 227 -10.47 33.08 17.36
C ASP A 227 -9.67 32.76 16.09
N ALA A 228 -8.82 31.73 16.15
CA ALA A 228 -8.20 31.12 14.98
C ALA A 228 -8.10 29.60 15.17
N MET A 229 -8.18 28.84 14.08
CA MET A 229 -8.02 27.39 14.10
C MET A 229 -7.07 26.94 12.99
N ILE A 230 -6.15 26.05 13.33
CA ILE A 230 -5.39 25.28 12.34
C ILE A 230 -6.14 23.96 12.12
N ALA A 231 -6.59 23.72 10.90
CA ALA A 231 -7.32 22.51 10.53
C ALA A 231 -6.64 21.83 9.35
N GLY A 232 -6.56 20.50 9.36
CA GLY A 232 -5.97 19.81 8.23
C GLY A 232 -6.02 18.30 8.35
N ALA A 233 -5.24 17.61 7.54
CA ALA A 233 -5.08 16.17 7.59
C ALA A 233 -3.76 15.71 6.99
N VAL A 234 -3.31 14.53 7.41
CA VAL A 234 -2.05 13.93 7.00
C VAL A 234 -2.21 12.44 6.70
N HIS A 235 -1.57 11.99 5.60
CA HIS A 235 -1.41 10.59 5.27
C HIS A 235 -0.12 10.34 4.48
N VAL A 236 0.83 9.61 5.05
CA VAL A 236 2.08 9.20 4.37
C VAL A 236 2.39 7.72 4.64
N CYS A 237 1.34 6.91 4.78
CA CYS A 237 1.43 5.53 5.26
C CYS A 237 1.12 4.56 4.12
N HIS A 238 2.14 3.92 3.56
CA HIS A 238 2.00 2.92 2.48
C HIS A 238 2.63 1.56 2.82
N HIS A 239 2.45 1.10 4.07
CA HIS A 239 2.85 -0.24 4.50
C HIS A 239 2.09 -1.34 3.72
N PRO A 240 2.70 -2.52 3.42
CA PRO A 240 2.04 -3.64 2.74
C PRO A 240 0.63 -4.00 3.26
N THR A 241 0.40 -3.87 4.56
CA THR A 241 -0.90 -4.18 5.18
C THR A 241 -2.03 -3.27 4.68
N LEU A 242 -1.74 -2.00 4.35
CA LEU A 242 -2.73 -1.11 3.74
C LEU A 242 -3.10 -1.61 2.34
N TRP A 243 -2.10 -1.91 1.52
CA TRP A 243 -2.27 -2.40 0.15
C TRP A 243 -2.99 -3.75 0.10
N SER A 244 -2.70 -4.63 1.07
CA SER A 244 -3.39 -5.91 1.29
C SER A 244 -4.89 -5.72 1.50
N VAL A 245 -5.28 -4.79 2.39
CA VAL A 245 -6.69 -4.50 2.67
C VAL A 245 -7.38 -3.99 1.41
N PHE A 246 -6.81 -3.00 0.74
CA PHE A 246 -7.42 -2.39 -0.45
C PHE A 246 -7.48 -3.35 -1.66
N THR A 247 -6.53 -4.27 -1.76
CA THR A 247 -6.56 -5.37 -2.74
C THR A 247 -7.72 -6.32 -2.46
N GLN A 248 -7.89 -6.76 -1.22
CA GLN A 248 -8.98 -7.66 -0.84
C GLN A 248 -10.36 -7.01 -1.00
N LEU A 249 -10.45 -5.71 -0.74
CA LEU A 249 -11.67 -4.93 -0.93
C LEU A 249 -12.00 -4.65 -2.40
N ARG A 250 -11.10 -4.97 -3.34
CA ARG A 250 -11.24 -4.63 -4.77
C ARG A 250 -11.47 -3.14 -5.01
N ALA A 251 -10.85 -2.31 -4.18
CA ALA A 251 -10.99 -0.86 -4.26
C ALA A 251 -9.98 -0.22 -5.21
N LEU A 252 -8.85 -0.89 -5.48
CA LEU A 252 -7.80 -0.37 -6.37
C LEU A 252 -8.17 -0.61 -7.85
N SER A 253 -7.69 0.25 -8.73
CA SER A 253 -7.79 0.09 -10.19
C SER A 253 -6.90 -1.06 -10.68
N ALA A 254 -7.48 -2.01 -11.41
CA ALA A 254 -6.75 -3.10 -12.06
C ALA A 254 -6.00 -2.61 -13.30
N GLN A 255 -6.52 -1.59 -13.98
CA GLN A 255 -5.85 -0.86 -15.07
C GLN A 255 -4.71 0.03 -14.56
N GLN A 256 -4.57 0.21 -13.25
CA GLN A 256 -3.58 1.06 -12.61
C GLN A 256 -3.65 2.52 -13.11
N ARG A 257 -4.87 3.01 -13.33
CA ARG A 257 -5.20 4.39 -13.71
C ARG A 257 -6.46 4.82 -12.96
N ILE A 258 -6.48 6.04 -12.43
CA ILE A 258 -7.64 6.59 -11.74
C ILE A 258 -8.46 7.44 -12.70
N ARG A 259 -9.66 6.97 -13.08
CA ARG A 259 -10.51 7.56 -14.13
C ARG A 259 -11.86 8.06 -13.58
N PRO A 260 -11.89 9.09 -12.72
CA PRO A 260 -13.12 9.47 -12.05
C PRO A 260 -14.13 10.03 -13.05
N PHE A 261 -15.39 9.60 -12.93
CA PHE A 261 -16.50 9.96 -13.83
C PHE A 261 -16.35 9.51 -15.29
N ASP A 262 -15.40 8.63 -15.59
CA ASP A 262 -15.32 7.94 -16.87
C ASP A 262 -16.14 6.64 -16.84
N ALA A 263 -16.69 6.23 -17.98
CA ALA A 263 -17.43 4.99 -18.14
C ALA A 263 -16.54 3.74 -17.91
N GLU A 264 -15.22 3.85 -18.08
CA GLU A 264 -14.24 2.80 -17.86
C GLU A 264 -13.56 2.84 -16.47
N ALA A 265 -14.08 3.65 -15.54
CA ALA A 265 -13.68 3.64 -14.13
C ALA A 265 -13.71 2.21 -13.55
N ASP A 266 -12.61 1.76 -12.94
CA ASP A 266 -12.48 0.39 -12.40
C ASP A 266 -11.92 0.34 -10.96
N GLY A 267 -11.60 1.48 -10.37
CA GLY A 267 -11.09 1.59 -9.02
C GLY A 267 -10.19 2.81 -8.80
N THR A 268 -9.71 2.96 -7.57
CA THR A 268 -8.87 4.08 -7.15
C THR A 268 -7.37 3.76 -7.19
N LEU A 269 -6.53 4.77 -7.05
CA LEU A 269 -5.10 4.61 -6.77
C LEU A 269 -4.80 5.25 -5.42
N LEU A 270 -4.04 4.59 -4.54
CA LEU A 270 -3.67 5.16 -3.25
C LEU A 270 -2.66 6.30 -3.42
N SER A 271 -2.68 7.24 -2.49
CA SER A 271 -1.78 8.39 -2.52
C SER A 271 -1.44 8.89 -1.12
N GLU A 272 -0.38 9.67 -1.04
CA GLU A 272 0.11 10.38 0.13
C GLU A 272 -0.25 11.87 0.07
N GLY A 273 -0.24 12.55 1.21
CA GLY A 273 -0.34 14.01 1.25
C GLY A 273 -0.61 14.59 2.62
N VAL A 274 -0.34 15.88 2.73
CA VAL A 274 -0.59 16.72 3.89
C VAL A 274 -1.24 18.01 3.41
N GLY A 275 -2.34 18.41 4.04
CA GLY A 275 -2.97 19.71 3.78
C GLY A 275 -3.38 20.36 5.09
N MET A 276 -2.98 21.61 5.28
CA MET A 276 -3.29 22.43 6.46
C MET A 276 -3.86 23.77 6.03
N VAL A 277 -4.85 24.25 6.76
CA VAL A 277 -5.44 25.58 6.57
C VAL A 277 -5.51 26.33 7.89
N VAL A 278 -5.33 27.65 7.83
CA VAL A 278 -5.60 28.56 8.94
C VAL A 278 -6.97 29.19 8.71
N LEU A 279 -7.83 29.07 9.72
CA LEU A 279 -9.23 29.51 9.68
C LEU A 279 -9.47 30.62 10.68
N LYS A 280 -10.16 31.67 10.25
CA LYS A 280 -10.66 32.77 11.11
C LYS A 280 -12.11 33.08 10.76
N ARG A 281 -12.86 33.71 11.67
CA ARG A 281 -14.14 34.33 11.27
C ARG A 281 -13.85 35.46 10.31
N VAL A 282 -14.69 35.65 9.29
CA VAL A 282 -14.50 36.71 8.29
C VAL A 282 -14.40 38.09 8.96
N GLU A 283 -15.16 38.36 10.01
CA GLU A 283 -15.08 39.62 10.77
C GLU A 283 -13.75 39.85 11.53
N ASP A 284 -12.96 38.80 11.76
CA ASP A 284 -11.68 38.87 12.48
C ASP A 284 -10.47 38.91 11.55
N VAL A 285 -10.69 38.87 10.23
CA VAL A 285 -9.64 39.06 9.23
C VAL A 285 -9.23 40.53 9.20
N ARG A 286 -7.92 40.76 9.15
CA ARG A 286 -7.27 42.08 9.09
C ARG A 286 -6.60 42.22 7.71
N ASP A 287 -5.28 42.22 7.70
CA ASP A 287 -4.44 42.35 6.51
C ASP A 287 -4.17 40.99 5.84
N GLU A 288 -4.65 39.87 6.41
CA GLU A 288 -4.44 38.54 5.86
C GLU A 288 -5.17 38.35 4.53
N ARG A 289 -4.60 37.52 3.67
CA ARG A 289 -5.26 37.07 2.43
C ARG A 289 -6.47 36.21 2.78
N VAL A 290 -7.55 36.30 2.00
CA VAL A 290 -8.67 35.35 2.06
C VAL A 290 -8.74 34.57 0.76
N TYR A 291 -8.45 33.27 0.81
CA TYR A 291 -8.54 32.39 -0.36
C TYR A 291 -9.98 32.09 -0.74
N ALA A 292 -10.78 31.71 0.26
CA ALA A 292 -12.20 31.44 0.13
C ALA A 292 -12.88 31.54 1.50
N VAL A 293 -14.20 31.64 1.49
CA VAL A 293 -15.03 31.65 2.70
C VAL A 293 -15.85 30.38 2.78
N ILE A 294 -15.60 29.56 3.80
CA ILE A 294 -16.42 28.43 4.15
C ILE A 294 -17.74 28.96 4.70
N ARG A 295 -18.82 28.68 3.98
CA ARG A 295 -20.19 29.09 4.34
C ARG A 295 -20.86 28.08 5.26
N GLY A 296 -20.60 26.79 5.04
CA GLY A 296 -21.15 25.72 5.86
C GLY A 296 -20.44 24.40 5.57
N VAL A 297 -20.31 23.58 6.61
CA VAL A 297 -19.84 22.20 6.52
C VAL A 297 -20.90 21.32 7.16
N GLY A 298 -21.17 20.17 6.57
CA GLY A 298 -22.15 19.22 7.05
C GLY A 298 -21.61 17.81 6.97
N THR A 299 -21.81 17.05 8.04
CA THR A 299 -21.45 15.64 8.12
C THR A 299 -22.68 14.76 8.36
N ALA A 300 -22.65 13.55 7.83
CA ALA A 300 -23.68 12.54 8.02
C ALA A 300 -23.11 11.13 7.91
N SER A 301 -23.91 10.13 8.27
CA SER A 301 -23.59 8.72 8.08
C SER A 301 -24.57 8.07 7.11
N ASP A 302 -24.09 7.09 6.36
CA ASP A 302 -24.91 6.22 5.51
C ASP A 302 -25.92 5.37 6.30
N GLY A 303 -25.72 5.22 7.60
CA GLY A 303 -26.57 4.40 8.45
C GLY A 303 -26.53 2.92 8.05
N ARG A 304 -27.69 2.27 8.01
CA ARG A 304 -27.79 0.84 7.64
C ARG A 304 -27.93 0.70 6.13
N ALA A 305 -26.83 0.39 5.44
CA ALA A 305 -26.78 0.03 4.03
C ALA A 305 -26.71 -1.50 3.82
N THR A 306 -26.67 -1.96 2.56
CA THR A 306 -26.54 -3.39 2.20
C THR A 306 -25.19 -3.99 2.62
N SER A 307 -24.16 -3.15 2.75
CA SER A 307 -22.83 -3.47 3.28
C SER A 307 -22.21 -2.20 3.84
N MET A 308 -21.28 -2.31 4.81
CA MET A 308 -20.49 -1.18 5.32
C MET A 308 -19.61 -0.52 4.25
N MET A 309 -19.33 -1.23 3.16
CA MET A 309 -18.46 -0.77 2.08
C MET A 309 -19.24 -0.15 0.91
N THR A 310 -20.55 -0.36 0.83
CA THR A 310 -21.36 0.17 -0.26
C THR A 310 -21.81 1.59 0.10
N PRO A 311 -21.45 2.61 -0.70
CA PRO A 311 -21.87 3.99 -0.44
C PRO A 311 -23.39 4.13 -0.55
N ASN A 312 -24.00 4.94 0.33
CA ASN A 312 -25.43 5.22 0.31
C ASN A 312 -25.72 6.68 -0.12
N PRO A 313 -26.34 6.90 -1.30
CA PRO A 313 -26.71 8.24 -1.76
C PRO A 313 -27.56 9.05 -0.76
N GLU A 314 -28.41 8.41 0.04
CA GLU A 314 -29.23 9.12 1.03
C GLU A 314 -28.37 9.72 2.17
N GLY A 315 -27.35 8.99 2.61
CA GLY A 315 -26.40 9.46 3.62
C GLY A 315 -25.54 10.61 3.10
N GLN A 316 -25.09 10.51 1.86
CA GLN A 316 -24.37 11.60 1.19
C GLN A 316 -25.26 12.83 1.03
N LEU A 317 -26.51 12.65 0.58
CA LEU A 317 -27.48 13.73 0.40
C LEU A 317 -27.81 14.42 1.72
N LEU A 318 -27.88 13.69 2.83
CA LEU A 318 -28.07 14.27 4.16
C LEU A 318 -26.89 15.16 4.57
N ALA A 319 -25.64 14.76 4.28
CA ALA A 319 -24.48 15.62 4.52
C ALA A 319 -24.55 16.92 3.71
N VAL A 320 -24.95 16.82 2.43
CA VAL A 320 -25.20 17.99 1.57
C VAL A 320 -26.26 18.91 2.18
N HIS A 321 -27.43 18.39 2.52
CA HIS A 321 -28.50 19.20 3.10
C HIS A 321 -28.09 19.90 4.40
N ARG A 322 -27.34 19.22 5.28
CA ARG A 322 -26.81 19.82 6.52
C ARG A 322 -25.85 20.96 6.24
N ALA A 323 -24.91 20.78 5.30
CA ALA A 323 -23.94 21.80 4.96
C ALA A 323 -24.61 23.07 4.40
N TRP A 324 -25.58 22.89 3.50
CA TRP A 324 -26.34 24.00 2.90
C TRP A 324 -27.27 24.69 3.90
N ALA A 325 -27.90 23.93 4.80
CA ALA A 325 -28.66 24.50 5.91
C ALA A 325 -27.76 25.32 6.85
N ASN A 326 -26.58 24.81 7.22
CA ASN A 326 -25.59 25.52 8.02
C ASN A 326 -25.10 26.81 7.32
N ALA A 327 -25.04 26.80 5.99
CA ALA A 327 -24.69 27.96 5.19
C ALA A 327 -25.82 29.00 5.05
N GLY A 328 -27.06 28.63 5.38
CA GLY A 328 -28.26 29.45 5.17
C GLY A 328 -28.59 29.63 3.68
N LEU A 329 -28.36 28.60 2.86
CA LEU A 329 -28.49 28.63 1.40
C LEU A 329 -29.37 27.47 0.92
N ASP A 330 -30.01 27.64 -0.24
CA ASP A 330 -30.77 26.57 -0.91
C ASP A 330 -29.97 25.98 -2.10
N PRO A 331 -29.67 24.66 -2.11
CA PRO A 331 -28.90 24.03 -3.17
C PRO A 331 -29.54 24.11 -4.55
N ARG A 332 -30.87 24.17 -4.66
CA ARG A 332 -31.54 24.19 -5.98
C ARG A 332 -31.55 25.56 -6.64
N THR A 333 -31.67 26.62 -5.85
CA THR A 333 -31.75 28.00 -6.37
C THR A 333 -30.40 28.70 -6.34
N GLN A 334 -29.43 28.17 -5.58
CA GLN A 334 -28.12 28.79 -5.39
C GLN A 334 -26.96 27.82 -5.65
N ALA A 335 -27.15 26.91 -6.60
CA ALA A 335 -26.22 25.85 -7.01
C ALA A 335 -24.76 26.35 -7.21
N PRO A 336 -23.76 25.49 -6.98
CA PRO A 336 -22.36 25.82 -7.16
C PRO A 336 -21.98 25.91 -8.64
N GLY A 337 -20.90 26.61 -8.95
CA GLY A 337 -20.25 26.55 -10.26
C GLY A 337 -19.22 25.41 -10.37
N LEU A 338 -18.71 24.93 -9.23
CA LEU A 338 -17.75 23.81 -9.16
C LEU A 338 -18.17 22.80 -8.09
N ILE A 339 -18.16 21.52 -8.46
CA ILE A 339 -18.21 20.37 -7.56
C ILE A 339 -16.82 19.74 -7.58
N GLU A 340 -16.05 19.97 -6.52
CA GLU A 340 -14.86 19.18 -6.21
C GLU A 340 -15.30 17.91 -5.48
N ALA A 341 -15.53 16.88 -6.28
CA ALA A 341 -16.15 15.64 -5.88
C ALA A 341 -15.19 14.71 -5.11
N HIS A 342 -15.78 13.73 -4.43
CA HIS A 342 -15.05 12.64 -3.82
C HIS A 342 -14.40 11.78 -4.92
N GLY A 343 -15.11 11.46 -6.01
CA GLY A 343 -14.57 10.99 -7.29
C GLY A 343 -13.42 9.99 -7.17
N THR A 344 -13.71 8.79 -6.67
CA THR A 344 -12.66 7.79 -6.42
C THR A 344 -12.34 6.95 -7.64
N ALA A 345 -13.14 7.09 -8.70
CA ALA A 345 -13.14 6.18 -9.86
C ALA A 345 -13.56 4.76 -9.50
N THR A 346 -14.21 4.57 -8.35
CA THR A 346 -14.88 3.29 -8.05
C THR A 346 -16.27 3.31 -8.71
N PRO A 347 -16.66 2.28 -9.47
CA PRO A 347 -17.93 2.31 -10.21
C PRO A 347 -19.15 2.63 -9.33
N ALA A 348 -19.23 1.98 -8.17
CA ALA A 348 -20.33 2.21 -7.23
C ALA A 348 -20.25 3.58 -6.52
N GLY A 349 -19.04 4.05 -6.21
CA GLY A 349 -18.82 5.34 -5.56
C GLY A 349 -19.17 6.51 -6.45
N ASP A 350 -18.65 6.53 -7.67
CA ASP A 350 -18.90 7.61 -8.63
C ASP A 350 -20.39 7.64 -9.03
N ALA A 351 -21.03 6.49 -9.23
CA ALA A 351 -22.46 6.43 -9.52
C ALA A 351 -23.32 6.96 -8.35
N ALA A 352 -23.01 6.57 -7.12
CA ALA A 352 -23.72 7.05 -5.92
C ALA A 352 -23.54 8.56 -5.71
N GLU A 353 -22.33 9.08 -5.91
CA GLU A 353 -22.04 10.50 -5.79
C GLU A 353 -22.76 11.33 -6.86
N LEU A 354 -22.71 10.91 -8.12
CA LEU A 354 -23.42 11.59 -9.21
C LEU A 354 -24.93 11.65 -8.93
N GLN A 355 -25.53 10.55 -8.48
CA GLN A 355 -26.94 10.52 -8.09
C GLN A 355 -27.23 11.51 -6.96
N THR A 356 -26.37 11.58 -5.95
CA THR A 356 -26.50 12.54 -4.84
C THR A 356 -26.47 13.99 -5.35
N MET A 357 -25.51 14.33 -6.23
CA MET A 357 -25.38 15.69 -6.77
C MET A 357 -26.60 16.07 -7.65
N ILE A 358 -27.08 15.15 -8.48
CA ILE A 358 -28.30 15.34 -9.29
C ILE A 358 -29.52 15.59 -8.39
N ASN A 359 -29.68 14.82 -7.32
CA ASN A 359 -30.80 14.97 -6.39
C ASN A 359 -30.75 16.31 -5.62
N ALA A 360 -29.54 16.74 -5.24
CA ALA A 360 -29.32 17.97 -4.48
C ALA A 360 -29.52 19.24 -5.33
N PHE A 361 -28.91 19.29 -6.52
CA PHE A 361 -28.83 20.52 -7.33
C PHE A 361 -29.77 20.55 -8.52
N GLY A 362 -30.39 19.42 -8.88
CA GLY A 362 -31.26 19.29 -10.05
C GLY A 362 -30.50 19.10 -11.37
N ALA A 363 -31.21 18.66 -12.41
CA ALA A 363 -30.62 18.41 -13.73
C ALA A 363 -30.63 19.65 -14.65
N ASP A 364 -31.51 20.63 -14.40
CA ASP A 364 -31.73 21.80 -15.25
C ASP A 364 -31.09 23.08 -14.67
N GLY A 365 -30.66 24.00 -15.53
CA GLY A 365 -30.09 25.30 -15.18
C GLY A 365 -28.68 25.54 -15.75
N ASP A 366 -27.95 26.52 -15.20
CA ASP A 366 -26.59 26.87 -15.62
C ASP A 366 -25.61 25.70 -15.49
N GLU A 367 -24.59 25.62 -16.33
CA GLU A 367 -23.61 24.54 -16.23
C GLU A 367 -22.92 24.48 -14.85
N ILE A 368 -22.73 23.26 -14.33
CA ILE A 368 -21.95 22.99 -13.11
C ILE A 368 -20.74 22.16 -13.51
N GLY A 369 -19.54 22.73 -13.34
CA GLY A 369 -18.30 21.98 -13.52
C GLY A 369 -18.15 20.93 -12.43
N ILE A 370 -17.91 19.67 -12.80
CA ILE A 370 -17.60 18.59 -11.85
C ILE A 370 -16.19 18.06 -12.10
N GLY A 371 -15.48 17.73 -11.02
CA GLY A 371 -14.13 17.24 -11.11
C GLY A 371 -13.58 16.71 -9.80
N THR A 372 -12.37 16.17 -9.84
CA THR A 372 -11.66 15.79 -8.61
C THR A 372 -10.14 15.82 -8.79
N VAL A 373 -9.43 16.32 -7.79
CA VAL A 373 -7.96 16.35 -7.75
C VAL A 373 -7.34 14.97 -7.72
N LYS A 374 -8.11 13.94 -7.33
CA LYS A 374 -7.62 12.56 -7.25
C LYS A 374 -7.22 12.00 -8.61
N SER A 375 -7.79 12.53 -9.70
CA SER A 375 -7.34 12.22 -11.06
C SER A 375 -5.86 12.54 -11.31
N MET A 376 -5.28 13.49 -10.55
CA MET A 376 -3.91 13.98 -10.71
C MET A 376 -2.96 13.34 -9.71
N ILE A 377 -3.38 13.24 -8.45
CA ILE A 377 -2.50 12.82 -7.35
C ILE A 377 -2.84 11.44 -6.79
N GLY A 378 -3.98 10.85 -7.16
CA GLY A 378 -4.53 9.66 -6.52
C GLY A 378 -5.33 9.99 -5.26
N HIS A 379 -5.72 8.97 -4.50
CA HIS A 379 -6.55 9.10 -3.32
C HIS A 379 -5.72 9.21 -2.04
N ALA A 380 -5.52 10.44 -1.56
CA ALA A 380 -4.72 10.75 -0.36
C ALA A 380 -5.36 10.36 0.99
N MET A 381 -6.28 9.39 0.99
CA MET A 381 -6.84 8.78 2.21
C MET A 381 -7.38 9.88 3.19
N PRO A 382 -7.07 9.95 4.52
CA PRO A 382 -7.51 11.05 5.38
C PRO A 382 -7.27 12.47 4.85
N ALA A 383 -6.20 12.69 4.07
CA ALA A 383 -5.84 13.99 3.51
C ALA A 383 -6.59 14.32 2.21
N ALA A 384 -7.37 13.38 1.64
CA ALA A 384 -8.08 13.58 0.39
C ALA A 384 -9.10 14.73 0.44
N GLY A 385 -9.80 14.89 1.56
CA GLY A 385 -10.72 16.00 1.77
C GLY A 385 -10.01 17.36 1.78
N MET A 386 -8.80 17.42 2.34
CA MET A 386 -7.98 18.65 2.34
C MET A 386 -7.43 18.97 0.96
N ALA A 387 -7.01 17.96 0.18
CA ALA A 387 -6.58 18.16 -1.20
C ALA A 387 -7.71 18.81 -2.04
N GLY A 388 -8.93 18.31 -1.90
CA GLY A 388 -10.12 18.88 -2.54
C GLY A 388 -10.46 20.28 -2.02
N LEU A 389 -10.41 20.49 -0.70
CA LEU A 389 -10.68 21.81 -0.11
C LEU A 389 -9.71 22.88 -0.61
N ILE A 390 -8.42 22.55 -0.63
CA ILE A 390 -7.35 23.44 -1.09
C ILE A 390 -7.52 23.73 -2.59
N LYS A 391 -7.78 22.70 -3.42
CA LYS A 391 -8.08 22.89 -4.85
C LYS A 391 -9.28 23.82 -5.05
N ALA A 392 -10.38 23.62 -4.33
CA ALA A 392 -11.58 24.45 -4.46
C ALA A 392 -11.35 25.89 -3.99
N ALA A 393 -10.64 26.08 -2.88
CA ALA A 393 -10.29 27.42 -2.38
C ALA A 393 -9.40 28.17 -3.37
N LEU A 394 -8.38 27.50 -3.94
CA LEU A 394 -7.50 28.09 -4.95
C LEU A 394 -8.22 28.35 -6.28
N ALA A 395 -9.13 27.47 -6.69
CA ALA A 395 -9.97 27.66 -7.88
C ALA A 395 -10.85 28.91 -7.76
N LEU A 396 -11.47 29.12 -6.60
CA LEU A 396 -12.22 30.34 -6.28
C LEU A 396 -11.33 31.57 -6.27
N HIS A 397 -10.17 31.48 -5.59
CA HIS A 397 -9.21 32.57 -5.47
C HIS A 397 -8.67 33.01 -6.84
N HIS A 398 -8.36 32.06 -7.73
CA HIS A 398 -7.80 32.33 -9.06
C HIS A 398 -8.83 32.41 -10.18
N ASN A 399 -10.14 32.41 -9.86
CA ASN A 399 -11.23 32.50 -10.84
C ASN A 399 -11.09 31.50 -12.01
N THR A 400 -10.72 30.26 -11.70
CA THR A 400 -10.41 29.24 -12.70
C THR A 400 -11.14 27.96 -12.36
N LEU A 401 -11.84 27.37 -13.33
CA LEU A 401 -12.35 26.00 -13.24
C LEU A 401 -11.19 25.04 -13.55
N PRO A 402 -10.71 24.26 -12.56
CA PRO A 402 -9.55 23.40 -12.74
C PRO A 402 -9.92 22.10 -13.47
N PRO A 403 -8.99 21.53 -14.26
CA PRO A 403 -9.26 20.29 -14.98
C PRO A 403 -9.37 19.09 -14.03
N THR A 404 -9.89 18.01 -14.59
CA THR A 404 -9.89 16.63 -14.08
C THR A 404 -9.41 15.75 -15.21
N LEU A 405 -8.42 14.91 -14.90
CA LEU A 405 -7.75 14.08 -15.89
C LEU A 405 -8.52 12.77 -16.13
N HIS A 406 -8.21 12.13 -17.26
CA HIS A 406 -8.64 10.76 -17.60
C HIS A 406 -10.16 10.57 -17.75
N VAL A 407 -10.84 11.58 -18.31
CA VAL A 407 -12.25 11.50 -18.72
C VAL A 407 -12.29 11.53 -20.26
N GLU A 408 -12.26 10.35 -20.87
CA GLU A 408 -12.40 10.19 -22.33
C GLU A 408 -13.85 9.90 -22.72
N ASN A 409 -14.55 9.06 -21.95
CA ASN A 409 -15.94 8.68 -22.13
C ASN A 409 -16.73 8.99 -20.85
N PRO A 410 -17.39 10.16 -20.74
CA PRO A 410 -18.12 10.54 -19.54
C PRO A 410 -19.16 9.50 -19.11
N HIS A 411 -19.30 9.30 -17.80
CA HIS A 411 -20.24 8.37 -17.20
C HIS A 411 -21.69 8.64 -17.65
N GLY A 412 -22.44 7.59 -17.98
CA GLY A 412 -23.77 7.70 -18.59
C GLY A 412 -24.77 8.54 -17.81
N SER A 413 -24.69 8.56 -16.47
CA SER A 413 -25.54 9.38 -15.59
C SER A 413 -25.40 10.89 -15.77
N LEU A 414 -24.33 11.37 -16.40
CA LEU A 414 -24.15 12.80 -16.71
C LEU A 414 -24.97 13.22 -17.95
N THR A 415 -25.36 12.26 -18.79
CA THR A 415 -26.09 12.54 -20.04
C THR A 415 -27.41 13.24 -19.76
N GLY A 416 -27.64 14.39 -20.40
CA GLY A 416 -28.88 15.16 -20.24
C GLY A 416 -28.98 15.91 -18.90
N THR A 417 -27.87 16.05 -18.18
CA THR A 417 -27.78 16.86 -16.96
C THR A 417 -26.93 18.12 -17.19
N ARG A 418 -27.04 19.11 -16.30
CA ARG A 418 -26.19 20.32 -16.27
C ARG A 418 -24.77 20.10 -15.74
N PHE A 419 -24.39 18.87 -15.38
CA PHE A 419 -23.05 18.58 -14.82
C PHE A 419 -22.07 18.22 -15.93
N THR A 420 -20.95 18.94 -16.00
CA THR A 420 -19.94 18.76 -17.04
C THR A 420 -18.57 18.49 -16.43
N PRO A 421 -17.93 17.34 -16.71
CA PRO A 421 -16.55 17.10 -16.32
C PRO A 421 -15.63 18.18 -16.91
N VAL A 422 -14.87 18.87 -16.05
CA VAL A 422 -13.94 19.91 -16.50
C VAL A 422 -12.68 19.24 -17.05
N THR A 423 -12.53 19.10 -18.37
CA THR A 423 -11.39 18.40 -18.99
C THR A 423 -10.19 19.29 -19.30
N SER A 424 -10.37 20.61 -19.28
CA SER A 424 -9.30 21.60 -19.44
C SER A 424 -9.50 22.78 -18.51
N ALA A 425 -8.40 23.38 -18.04
CA ALA A 425 -8.45 24.59 -17.24
C ALA A 425 -9.06 25.73 -18.06
N ARG A 426 -10.02 26.44 -17.48
CA ARG A 426 -10.65 27.61 -18.11
C ARG A 426 -11.11 28.63 -17.09
N GLU A 427 -11.32 29.85 -17.55
CA GLU A 427 -11.89 30.91 -16.72
C GLU A 427 -13.24 30.48 -16.14
N TRP A 428 -13.45 30.78 -14.86
CA TRP A 428 -14.69 30.47 -14.17
C TRP A 428 -15.74 31.54 -14.45
N THR A 429 -16.56 31.31 -15.46
CA THR A 429 -17.73 32.13 -15.77
C THR A 429 -18.95 31.64 -14.97
N GLY A 430 -19.68 32.56 -14.32
CA GLY A 430 -20.86 32.22 -13.52
C GLY A 430 -20.69 32.45 -12.02
N ARG A 431 -21.36 31.63 -11.19
CA ARG A 431 -21.35 31.79 -9.72
C ARG A 431 -20.08 31.21 -9.11
N HIS A 432 -19.31 32.06 -8.43
CA HIS A 432 -18.10 31.69 -7.67
C HIS A 432 -18.43 31.02 -6.34
N ARG A 433 -19.00 29.82 -6.45
CA ARG A 433 -19.28 28.93 -5.33
C ARG A 433 -18.77 27.53 -5.68
N ALA A 434 -17.93 27.00 -4.81
CA ALA A 434 -17.49 25.61 -4.89
C ALA A 434 -18.18 24.78 -3.80
N VAL A 435 -18.32 23.49 -4.06
CA VAL A 435 -18.56 22.50 -3.01
C VAL A 435 -17.47 21.43 -3.04
N VAL A 436 -17.19 20.86 -1.87
CA VAL A 436 -16.16 19.83 -1.69
C VAL A 436 -16.77 18.62 -1.01
N ASN A 437 -16.64 17.45 -1.63
CA ASN A 437 -17.12 16.18 -1.10
C ASN A 437 -15.96 15.33 -0.58
N ALA A 438 -16.12 14.76 0.61
CA ALA A 438 -15.27 13.70 1.11
C ALA A 438 -16.13 12.60 1.75
N PHE A 439 -16.20 11.44 1.09
CA PHE A 439 -17.02 10.32 1.52
C PHE A 439 -16.12 9.16 1.95
N GLY A 440 -16.01 8.96 3.26
CA GLY A 440 -15.20 7.90 3.86
C GLY A 440 -15.86 6.53 3.71
N PHE A 441 -15.05 5.50 3.43
CA PHE A 441 -15.49 4.12 3.59
C PHE A 441 -15.97 3.87 5.02
N GLY A 442 -16.94 2.97 5.20
CA GLY A 442 -17.70 2.87 6.45
C GLY A 442 -18.87 3.86 6.54
N GLY A 443 -19.08 4.68 5.50
CA GLY A 443 -20.26 5.51 5.33
C GLY A 443 -20.24 6.77 6.18
N ILE A 444 -19.10 7.47 6.23
CA ILE A 444 -18.95 8.77 6.92
C ILE A 444 -18.77 9.85 5.86
N ASN A 445 -19.76 10.72 5.71
CA ASN A 445 -19.80 11.70 4.62
C ASN A 445 -19.60 13.11 5.16
N ALA A 446 -18.80 13.91 4.46
CA ALA A 446 -18.61 15.32 4.70
C ALA A 446 -18.80 16.13 3.41
N HIS A 447 -19.49 17.27 3.52
CA HIS A 447 -19.72 18.22 2.44
C HIS A 447 -19.40 19.64 2.94
N ALA A 448 -18.62 20.40 2.17
CA ALA A 448 -18.32 21.80 2.47
C ALA A 448 -18.79 22.72 1.34
N VAL A 449 -19.34 23.88 1.69
CA VAL A 449 -19.77 24.94 0.77
C VAL A 449 -18.85 26.14 0.92
N LEU A 450 -18.25 26.60 -0.18
CA LEU A 450 -17.29 27.70 -0.20
C LEU A 450 -17.74 28.78 -1.20
N ASP A 451 -17.63 30.04 -0.78
CA ASP A 451 -17.80 31.21 -1.66
C ASP A 451 -16.43 31.87 -1.92
N GLY A 452 -16.28 32.45 -3.11
CA GLY A 452 -15.17 33.36 -3.41
C GLY A 452 -15.29 34.66 -2.59
N HIS A 453 -14.15 35.24 -2.21
CA HIS A 453 -14.10 36.52 -1.48
C HIS A 453 -13.38 37.60 -2.30
N THR A 454 -12.12 37.34 -2.65
CA THR A 454 -11.30 38.21 -3.47
C THR A 454 -10.72 37.40 -4.62
N ILE A 455 -10.96 37.84 -5.86
CA ILE A 455 -10.39 37.24 -7.05
C ILE A 455 -8.96 37.77 -7.21
N ALA A 456 -7.96 36.92 -7.03
CA ALA A 456 -6.59 37.24 -7.35
C ALA A 456 -6.45 37.49 -8.85
N ARG A 457 -5.65 38.50 -9.21
CA ARG A 457 -5.24 38.66 -10.60
C ARG A 457 -4.47 37.40 -11.01
N PRO A 458 -4.80 36.77 -12.15
CA PRO A 458 -4.12 35.55 -12.58
C PRO A 458 -2.62 35.83 -12.73
N ARG A 459 -1.79 35.06 -12.02
CA ARG A 459 -0.35 35.02 -12.27
C ARG A 459 -0.11 34.37 -13.62
N LYS A 460 0.88 34.87 -14.34
CA LYS A 460 1.37 34.23 -15.56
C LYS A 460 1.81 32.79 -15.26
N PRO A 461 1.31 31.75 -15.97
CA PRO A 461 1.82 30.40 -15.82
C PRO A 461 3.33 30.34 -16.06
N VAL A 462 4.05 29.59 -15.22
CA VAL A 462 5.51 29.45 -15.31
C VAL A 462 5.89 27.98 -15.31
N MET A 463 6.69 27.57 -16.27
CA MET A 463 7.34 26.26 -16.27
C MET A 463 8.77 26.39 -15.76
N THR A 464 9.15 25.51 -14.83
CA THR A 464 10.49 25.45 -14.24
C THR A 464 11.13 24.10 -14.50
N PHE A 465 12.44 24.09 -14.71
CA PHE A 465 13.23 22.89 -14.98
C PHE A 465 14.53 22.98 -14.20
N ALA A 466 14.97 21.86 -13.62
CA ALA A 466 16.20 21.78 -12.84
C ALA A 466 16.93 20.46 -13.09
N ALA A 467 18.26 20.50 -13.14
CA ALA A 467 19.11 19.31 -13.26
C ALA A 467 20.54 19.58 -12.75
N ASP A 468 21.33 18.54 -12.57
CA ASP A 468 22.72 18.66 -12.10
C ASP A 468 23.68 18.96 -13.26
N THR A 469 23.25 18.68 -14.49
CA THR A 469 23.99 19.02 -15.72
C THR A 469 23.10 19.73 -16.76
N ALA A 470 23.71 20.49 -17.67
CA ALA A 470 23.00 21.16 -18.76
C ALA A 470 22.33 20.17 -19.74
N GLU A 471 22.92 18.99 -19.93
CA GLU A 471 22.39 17.93 -20.81
C GLU A 471 21.12 17.28 -20.22
N GLU A 472 21.13 16.99 -18.92
CA GLU A 472 19.94 16.54 -18.21
C GLU A 472 18.84 17.60 -18.22
N LEU A 473 19.19 18.89 -18.05
CA LEU A 473 18.23 19.99 -18.12
C LEU A 473 17.58 20.09 -19.50
N ALA A 474 18.36 19.94 -20.57
CA ALA A 474 17.86 19.91 -21.93
C ALA A 474 16.93 18.71 -22.19
N THR A 475 17.26 17.54 -21.62
CA THR A 475 16.42 16.34 -21.69
C THR A 475 15.10 16.56 -20.94
N ALA A 476 15.16 17.12 -19.72
CA ALA A 476 13.97 17.45 -18.94
C ALA A 476 13.06 18.45 -19.67
N LEU A 477 13.63 19.47 -20.31
CA LEU A 477 12.88 20.43 -21.14
C LEU A 477 12.16 19.74 -22.30
N LYS A 478 12.85 18.86 -23.01
CA LYS A 478 12.30 18.11 -24.15
C LYS A 478 11.17 17.17 -23.73
N ASP A 479 11.34 16.48 -22.60
CA ASP A 479 10.36 15.57 -22.03
C ASP A 479 9.22 16.28 -21.28
N ARG A 480 9.31 17.61 -21.15
CA ARG A 480 8.41 18.45 -20.33
C ARG A 480 8.36 18.03 -18.86
N ARG A 481 9.45 17.45 -18.34
CA ARG A 481 9.62 17.07 -16.93
C ARG A 481 10.00 18.30 -16.12
N THR A 482 9.02 18.96 -15.53
CA THR A 482 9.22 20.15 -14.70
C THR A 482 9.89 19.79 -13.37
N SER A 483 10.64 20.72 -12.81
CA SER A 483 11.24 20.59 -11.48
C SER A 483 11.51 21.96 -10.88
N THR A 484 11.25 22.07 -9.58
CA THR A 484 11.53 23.26 -8.75
C THR A 484 12.71 23.04 -7.81
N ALA A 485 13.44 21.92 -7.94
CA ALA A 485 14.53 21.57 -7.04
C ALA A 485 15.74 22.50 -7.19
N ASP A 486 16.44 22.80 -6.10
CA ASP A 486 17.61 23.69 -6.07
C ASP A 486 18.90 23.05 -6.65
N ARG A 487 18.83 22.48 -7.86
CA ARG A 487 19.97 21.84 -8.55
C ARG A 487 20.92 22.85 -9.21
N ALA A 488 22.03 22.37 -9.76
CA ALA A 488 23.09 23.23 -10.33
C ALA A 488 22.62 24.06 -11.54
N PHE A 489 21.82 23.48 -12.43
CA PHE A 489 21.28 24.15 -13.62
C PHE A 489 19.77 24.33 -13.47
N ARG A 490 19.29 25.55 -13.70
CA ARG A 490 17.89 25.95 -13.47
C ARG A 490 17.40 26.83 -14.60
N LEU A 491 16.17 26.61 -15.02
CA LEU A 491 15.51 27.33 -16.11
C LEU A 491 14.07 27.64 -15.72
N ALA A 492 13.64 28.88 -15.94
CA ALA A 492 12.24 29.28 -15.82
C ALA A 492 11.74 29.88 -17.15
N ILE A 493 10.50 29.56 -17.51
CA ILE A 493 9.82 30.04 -18.72
C ILE A 493 8.43 30.55 -18.32
N GLY A 494 8.22 31.87 -18.40
CA GLY A 494 6.92 32.50 -18.18
C GLY A 494 6.05 32.45 -19.43
N ASP A 495 4.74 32.25 -19.26
CA ASP A 495 3.72 32.06 -20.30
C ASP A 495 4.21 31.12 -21.41
N PRO A 496 4.53 29.85 -21.11
CA PRO A 496 5.17 28.94 -22.04
C PRO A 496 4.26 28.61 -23.23
N ASP A 497 4.84 28.67 -24.43
CA ASP A 497 4.26 28.16 -25.67
C ASP A 497 5.32 27.35 -26.44
N ASP A 498 4.92 26.65 -27.51
CA ASP A 498 5.84 25.81 -28.29
C ASP A 498 7.00 26.63 -28.92
N ARG A 499 6.82 27.94 -29.12
CA ARG A 499 7.86 28.82 -29.68
C ARG A 499 8.90 29.17 -28.61
N LYS A 500 8.46 29.48 -27.39
CA LYS A 500 9.31 29.75 -26.23
C LYS A 500 10.06 28.50 -25.78
N LEU A 501 9.43 27.33 -25.81
CA LEU A 501 10.10 26.05 -25.52
C LEU A 501 11.27 25.80 -26.49
N LYS A 502 11.05 25.96 -27.81
CA LYS A 502 12.13 25.87 -28.82
C LYS A 502 13.18 26.96 -28.69
N LEU A 503 12.81 28.15 -28.19
CA LEU A 503 13.78 29.20 -27.90
C LEU A 503 14.62 28.84 -26.68
N ALA A 504 14.02 28.29 -25.62
CA ALA A 504 14.71 27.85 -24.42
C ALA A 504 15.72 26.73 -24.72
N GLU A 505 15.40 25.78 -25.59
CA GLU A 505 16.37 24.78 -26.08
C GLU A 505 17.63 25.44 -26.71
N ARG A 506 17.42 26.48 -27.52
CA ARG A 506 18.53 27.25 -28.12
C ARG A 506 19.29 28.09 -27.10
N VAL A 507 18.61 28.60 -26.06
CA VAL A 507 19.24 29.35 -24.96
C VAL A 507 20.16 28.43 -24.16
N LEU A 508 19.70 27.21 -23.81
CA LEU A 508 20.52 26.21 -23.13
C LEU A 508 21.77 25.85 -23.94
N ALA A 509 21.63 25.64 -25.26
CA ALA A 509 22.75 25.34 -26.15
C ALA A 509 23.80 26.45 -26.23
N GLN A 510 23.44 27.72 -25.96
CA GLN A 510 24.37 28.86 -25.98
C GLN A 510 25.21 28.97 -24.69
N SER A 511 24.77 28.38 -23.58
CA SER A 511 25.45 28.44 -22.28
C SER A 511 25.81 29.87 -21.83
N LYS A 512 24.92 30.84 -22.06
CA LYS A 512 25.02 32.22 -21.59
C LYS A 512 23.82 32.58 -20.73
N ALA A 513 24.04 33.48 -19.75
CA ALA A 513 22.95 33.99 -18.94
C ALA A 513 21.91 34.71 -19.82
N TRP A 514 20.64 34.47 -19.53
CA TRP A 514 19.49 34.99 -20.26
C TRP A 514 18.50 35.57 -19.24
N PRO A 515 18.54 36.88 -18.96
CA PRO A 515 17.87 37.49 -17.79
C PRO A 515 16.43 37.95 -18.07
N GLY A 516 15.64 37.17 -18.81
CA GLY A 516 14.20 37.44 -18.98
C GLY A 516 13.74 37.82 -20.39
N ARG A 517 14.63 37.88 -21.40
CA ARG A 517 14.20 38.20 -22.77
C ARG A 517 13.23 37.13 -23.29
N HIS A 518 12.04 37.54 -23.75
CA HIS A 518 10.94 36.65 -24.12
C HIS A 518 10.41 35.77 -22.98
N ASP A 519 10.48 36.26 -21.73
CA ASP A 519 10.06 35.56 -20.52
C ASP A 519 10.81 34.23 -20.27
N ILE A 520 12.12 34.22 -20.54
CA ILE A 520 12.99 33.06 -20.27
C ILE A 520 14.07 33.51 -19.29
N TRP A 521 14.29 32.75 -18.22
CA TRP A 521 15.34 32.99 -17.25
C TRP A 521 16.24 31.76 -17.13
N PHE A 522 17.51 31.94 -17.44
CA PHE A 522 18.52 30.89 -17.33
C PHE A 522 19.86 31.52 -16.98
N SER A 523 20.60 30.90 -16.07
CA SER A 523 21.99 31.24 -15.86
C SER A 523 22.84 29.98 -15.71
N PRO A 524 23.94 29.82 -16.48
CA PRO A 524 24.85 28.69 -16.32
C PRO A 524 25.70 28.78 -15.04
N GLN A 525 25.75 29.95 -14.39
CA GLN A 525 26.39 30.17 -13.11
C GLN A 525 25.44 30.95 -12.18
N PRO A 526 25.33 30.57 -10.89
CA PRO A 526 24.47 31.27 -9.96
C PRO A 526 24.96 32.71 -9.76
N LEU A 527 24.08 33.69 -9.99
CA LEU A 527 24.29 35.11 -9.70
C LEU A 527 23.98 35.42 -8.24
N LEU A 528 23.01 34.70 -7.67
CA LEU A 528 22.49 34.89 -6.33
C LEU A 528 22.88 33.69 -5.45
N THR A 529 23.24 33.98 -4.21
CA THR A 529 23.59 33.00 -3.18
C THR A 529 22.68 33.10 -1.97
N ASP A 530 22.17 34.30 -1.67
CA ASP A 530 21.29 34.59 -0.54
C ASP A 530 20.31 35.74 -0.87
N THR A 531 19.22 35.85 -0.10
CA THR A 531 18.18 36.87 -0.25
C THR A 531 18.69 38.28 0.10
N ASP A 532 19.77 38.39 0.87
CA ASP A 532 20.46 39.66 1.15
C ASP A 532 20.95 40.39 -0.12
N GLN A 533 21.09 39.68 -1.24
CA GLN A 533 21.48 40.25 -2.53
C GLN A 533 20.28 40.78 -3.34
N VAL A 534 19.07 40.68 -2.80
CA VAL A 534 17.80 41.08 -3.43
C VAL A 534 17.36 42.44 -2.89
N ALA A 535 17.06 43.37 -3.77
CA ALA A 535 16.44 44.65 -3.45
C ALA A 535 15.00 44.70 -4.00
N PHE A 536 14.05 45.10 -3.18
CA PHE A 536 12.70 45.43 -3.65
C PHE A 536 12.66 46.89 -4.05
N VAL A 537 12.22 47.14 -5.28
CA VAL A 537 12.09 48.48 -5.85
C VAL A 537 10.62 48.79 -6.11
N PHE A 538 10.15 49.94 -5.64
CA PHE A 538 8.75 50.34 -5.73
C PHE A 538 8.57 51.43 -6.80
N PRO A 539 7.66 51.29 -7.77
CA PRO A 539 7.40 52.28 -8.81
C PRO A 539 6.60 53.48 -8.30
N GLY A 540 6.71 54.59 -9.02
CA GLY A 540 5.90 55.80 -8.85
C GLY A 540 4.72 55.86 -9.84
N PHE A 541 4.27 57.06 -10.20
CA PHE A 541 3.20 57.25 -11.19
C PHE A 541 3.67 56.92 -12.61
N GLU A 542 2.99 55.99 -13.30
CA GLU A 542 3.37 55.61 -14.68
C GLU A 542 2.21 55.57 -15.70
N ARG A 543 0.97 55.94 -15.35
CA ARG A 543 -0.18 55.94 -16.30
C ARG A 543 -1.15 57.11 -16.10
N GLU A 544 -1.91 57.42 -17.16
CA GLU A 544 -3.11 58.26 -17.08
C GLU A 544 -4.06 57.69 -16.02
N PHE A 545 -4.39 58.48 -15.00
CA PHE A 545 -5.40 58.14 -14.00
C PHE A 545 -6.54 59.16 -14.07
N SER A 546 -7.76 58.67 -13.91
CA SER A 546 -8.96 59.48 -13.73
C SER A 546 -9.34 59.47 -12.25
N GLY A 547 -9.19 60.59 -11.54
CA GLY A 547 -9.53 60.71 -10.11
C GLY A 547 -8.58 61.67 -9.36
N GLU A 548 -8.78 61.79 -8.04
CA GLU A 548 -7.87 62.56 -7.19
C GLU A 548 -6.53 61.82 -7.00
N VAL A 549 -5.43 62.56 -7.03
CA VAL A 549 -4.04 62.04 -6.91
C VAL A 549 -3.84 61.22 -5.62
N VAL A 550 -4.53 61.62 -4.55
CA VAL A 550 -4.43 60.99 -3.22
C VAL A 550 -5.00 59.57 -3.24
N ASP A 551 -6.19 59.35 -3.82
CA ASP A 551 -6.81 58.02 -3.88
C ASP A 551 -5.93 57.01 -4.64
N HIS A 552 -5.29 57.47 -5.71
CA HIS A 552 -4.37 56.62 -6.48
C HIS A 552 -3.11 56.27 -5.70
N ALA A 553 -2.56 57.22 -4.95
CA ALA A 553 -1.41 56.99 -4.06
C ALA A 553 -1.71 55.95 -2.97
N VAL A 554 -2.91 56.01 -2.37
CA VAL A 554 -3.35 55.01 -1.38
C VAL A 554 -3.43 53.62 -1.99
N GLY A 555 -4.02 53.50 -3.19
CA GLY A 555 -4.07 52.23 -3.91
C GLY A 555 -2.69 51.63 -4.18
N LEU A 556 -1.73 52.46 -4.64
CA LEU A 556 -0.35 52.03 -4.87
C LEU A 556 0.35 51.53 -3.59
N LEU A 557 0.13 52.22 -2.46
CA LEU A 557 0.68 51.83 -1.16
C LEU A 557 0.09 50.48 -0.69
N GLN A 558 -1.22 50.30 -0.82
CA GLN A 558 -1.92 49.07 -0.44
C GLN A 558 -1.47 47.89 -1.31
N ASP A 559 -1.48 48.05 -2.63
CA ASP A 559 -1.07 47.03 -3.59
C ASP A 559 0.41 46.65 -3.41
N GLY A 560 1.28 47.67 -3.25
CA GLY A 560 2.71 47.47 -3.05
C GLY A 560 3.03 46.75 -1.75
N ARG A 561 2.35 47.11 -0.65
CA ARG A 561 2.51 46.42 0.65
C ARG A 561 2.02 44.98 0.59
N ALA A 562 0.88 44.75 -0.05
CA ALA A 562 0.32 43.41 -0.21
C ALA A 562 1.26 42.51 -1.02
N GLN A 563 1.78 43.02 -2.15
CA GLN A 563 2.66 42.24 -3.03
C GLN A 563 4.06 42.02 -2.43
N ALA A 564 4.61 42.99 -1.69
CA ALA A 564 5.88 42.78 -0.97
C ALA A 564 5.74 41.69 0.10
N ARG A 565 4.66 41.72 0.89
CA ARG A 565 4.36 40.70 1.91
C ARG A 565 4.21 39.32 1.28
N GLU A 566 3.55 39.24 0.14
CA GLU A 566 3.41 37.99 -0.59
C GLU A 566 4.77 37.38 -0.97
N LEU A 567 5.71 38.18 -1.50
CA LEU A 567 7.04 37.66 -1.84
C LEU A 567 7.87 37.30 -0.61
N MET A 568 7.79 38.10 0.46
CA MET A 568 8.48 37.79 1.72
C MET A 568 7.93 36.50 2.36
N ALA A 569 6.62 36.26 2.28
CA ALA A 569 5.99 35.02 2.74
C ALA A 569 6.45 33.79 1.93
N LEU A 570 6.81 33.99 0.65
CA LEU A 570 7.46 32.97 -0.19
C LEU A 570 8.96 32.79 0.10
N GLY A 571 9.48 33.41 1.17
CA GLY A 571 10.88 33.31 1.57
C GLY A 571 11.83 34.22 0.78
N ILE A 572 11.31 35.19 0.03
CA ILE A 572 12.13 36.17 -0.70
C ILE A 572 12.18 37.46 0.13
N THR A 573 12.97 37.45 1.19
CA THR A 573 13.15 38.64 2.04
C THR A 573 14.26 39.52 1.47
N PRO A 574 13.98 40.76 1.06
CA PRO A 574 14.99 41.62 0.47
C PRO A 574 15.99 42.11 1.53
N GLY A 575 17.26 42.29 1.12
CA GLY A 575 18.27 42.99 1.92
C GLY A 575 18.18 44.52 1.82
N ALA A 576 17.37 45.05 0.90
CA ALA A 576 17.09 46.48 0.80
C ALA A 576 15.71 46.77 0.19
N LEU A 577 15.11 47.87 0.64
CA LEU A 577 13.92 48.47 0.04
C LEU A 577 14.32 49.81 -0.58
N ALA A 578 13.82 50.11 -1.78
CA ALA A 578 14.09 51.38 -2.45
C ALA A 578 12.89 51.80 -3.31
N GLY A 579 12.71 53.09 -3.54
CA GLY A 579 11.57 53.58 -4.31
C GLY A 579 11.94 54.55 -5.41
N HIS A 580 11.08 54.62 -6.42
CA HIS A 580 11.07 55.67 -7.44
C HIS A 580 9.92 56.64 -7.14
N SER A 581 10.24 57.92 -6.89
CA SER A 581 9.24 58.93 -6.52
C SER A 581 8.38 58.42 -5.33
N MET A 582 7.05 58.41 -5.45
CA MET A 582 6.13 57.90 -4.45
C MET A 582 6.39 56.46 -3.98
N GLY A 583 7.07 55.64 -4.79
CA GLY A 583 7.48 54.31 -4.36
C GLY A 583 8.38 54.34 -3.11
N GLU A 584 9.07 55.44 -2.83
CA GLU A 584 9.88 55.60 -1.61
C GLU A 584 9.00 55.56 -0.35
N TRP A 585 7.77 56.06 -0.45
CA TRP A 585 6.80 55.97 0.64
C TRP A 585 6.29 54.56 0.85
N THR A 586 6.06 53.83 -0.24
CA THR A 586 5.74 52.40 -0.17
C THR A 586 6.87 51.61 0.46
N ALA A 587 8.13 51.93 0.12
CA ALA A 587 9.30 51.32 0.75
C ALA A 587 9.35 51.59 2.27
N MET A 588 9.06 52.81 2.73
CA MET A 588 9.00 53.15 4.16
C MET A 588 7.89 52.38 4.91
N VAL A 589 6.70 52.29 4.32
CA VAL A 589 5.57 51.55 4.93
C VAL A 589 5.85 50.05 4.98
N VAL A 590 6.41 49.48 3.90
CA VAL A 590 6.81 48.06 3.86
C VAL A 590 7.94 47.77 4.84
N GLY A 591 8.90 48.69 4.98
CA GLY A 591 9.96 48.61 5.97
C GLY A 591 9.48 48.83 7.41
N GLY A 592 8.23 49.19 7.63
CA GLY A 592 7.67 49.41 8.97
C GLY A 592 8.13 50.71 9.64
N ILE A 593 8.76 51.64 8.91
CA ILE A 593 9.13 52.97 9.42
C ILE A 593 7.89 53.72 9.88
N TYR A 594 6.82 53.63 9.08
CA TYR A 594 5.46 54.03 9.46
C TYR A 594 4.57 52.79 9.58
N PRO A 595 3.84 52.60 10.69
CA PRO A 595 3.26 51.31 11.04
C PRO A 595 1.95 50.96 10.32
N THR A 596 1.15 51.94 9.88
CA THR A 596 -0.07 51.69 9.09
C THR A 596 -0.18 52.64 7.91
N ILE A 597 -0.79 52.15 6.82
CA ILE A 597 -1.13 52.97 5.65
C ILE A 597 -2.10 54.07 6.09
N ASP A 598 -3.08 53.74 6.94
CA ASP A 598 -4.10 54.69 7.40
C ASP A 598 -3.52 55.83 8.25
N GLU A 599 -2.52 55.57 9.10
CA GLU A 599 -1.82 56.62 9.87
C GLU A 599 -1.01 57.54 8.94
N PHE A 600 -0.27 56.97 7.97
CA PHE A 600 0.56 57.74 7.04
C PHE A 600 -0.28 58.54 6.03
N VAL A 601 -1.31 57.93 5.46
CA VAL A 601 -2.25 58.55 4.52
C VAL A 601 -3.17 59.54 5.23
N GLY A 602 -3.68 59.20 6.42
CA GLY A 602 -4.53 60.07 7.23
C GLY A 602 -3.81 61.35 7.64
N ALA A 603 -2.50 61.28 7.88
CA ALA A 603 -1.64 62.44 8.07
C ALA A 603 -1.52 63.31 6.80
N LEU A 604 -1.41 62.71 5.62
CA LEU A 604 -1.25 63.40 4.33
C LEU A 604 -2.57 63.88 3.67
N GLY A 605 -3.69 63.90 4.41
CA GLY A 605 -5.05 64.15 3.91
C GLY A 605 -5.26 65.43 3.07
N PRO A 606 -6.46 65.63 2.50
CA PRO A 606 -6.74 66.70 1.54
C PRO A 606 -6.34 68.09 2.07
N GLY A 607 -5.36 68.72 1.41
CA GLY A 607 -4.83 70.05 1.77
C GLY A 607 -3.56 70.06 2.65
N ALA A 608 -2.96 68.90 2.96
CA ALA A 608 -1.68 68.82 3.68
C ALA A 608 -0.48 69.30 2.85
N VAL A 609 -0.54 69.16 1.53
CA VAL A 609 0.47 69.66 0.57
C VAL A 609 -0.21 70.62 -0.41
N ALA A 610 0.36 71.81 -0.60
CA ALA A 610 -0.16 72.77 -1.57
C ALA A 610 0.04 72.26 -3.01
N VAL A 611 -1.02 72.27 -3.82
CA VAL A 611 -0.91 71.98 -5.25
C VAL A 611 -0.31 73.19 -5.94
N VAL A 612 0.99 73.13 -6.24
CA VAL A 612 1.68 74.12 -7.06
C VAL A 612 1.48 73.74 -8.53
N ASP A 613 1.04 74.69 -9.35
CA ASP A 613 0.76 74.49 -10.79
C ASP A 613 2.06 74.41 -11.61
N ILE A 614 2.81 73.31 -11.45
CA ILE A 614 4.04 73.02 -12.17
C ILE A 614 3.80 71.86 -13.14
N ALA A 615 4.23 72.02 -14.39
CA ALA A 615 4.19 70.99 -15.40
C ALA A 615 5.52 70.21 -15.46
N TYR A 616 5.49 69.03 -16.10
CA TYR A 616 6.63 68.12 -16.22
C TYR A 616 6.83 67.73 -17.68
N ALA A 617 8.07 67.49 -18.09
CA ALA A 617 8.39 66.90 -19.38
C ALA A 617 9.44 65.79 -19.24
N ALA A 618 9.15 64.64 -19.83
CA ALA A 618 10.07 63.51 -19.94
C ALA A 618 10.98 63.69 -21.16
N LEU A 619 12.27 63.47 -20.96
CA LEU A 619 13.33 63.68 -21.95
C LEU A 619 14.03 62.35 -22.26
N GLY A 620 14.36 62.11 -23.53
CA GLY A 620 15.11 60.94 -24.01
C GLY A 620 16.63 61.07 -23.82
N CYS A 621 17.08 61.62 -22.69
CA CYS A 621 18.50 61.77 -22.36
C CYS A 621 18.72 61.76 -20.83
N SER A 622 19.98 61.59 -20.40
CA SER A 622 20.35 61.64 -18.98
C SER A 622 20.14 63.03 -18.36
N ALA A 623 19.97 63.09 -17.04
CA ALA A 623 19.83 64.37 -16.32
C ALA A 623 21.02 65.32 -16.55
N GLY A 624 22.26 64.81 -16.56
CA GLY A 624 23.45 65.63 -16.83
C GLY A 624 23.54 66.16 -18.27
N THR A 625 22.83 65.55 -19.22
CA THR A 625 22.64 66.12 -20.56
C THR A 625 21.56 67.21 -20.52
N ALA A 626 20.44 66.94 -19.85
CA ALA A 626 19.32 67.87 -19.72
C ALA A 626 19.70 69.17 -19.02
N GLU A 627 20.58 69.12 -18.01
CA GLU A 627 21.11 70.29 -17.29
C GLU A 627 21.68 71.38 -18.21
N ARG A 628 22.20 70.99 -19.37
CA ARG A 628 22.80 71.93 -20.34
C ARG A 628 21.76 72.79 -21.09
N TYR A 629 20.49 72.40 -21.01
CA TYR A 629 19.38 73.03 -21.72
C TYR A 629 18.42 73.76 -20.79
N LEU A 630 18.69 73.75 -19.48
CA LEU A 630 17.80 74.38 -18.49
C LEU A 630 17.85 75.90 -18.58
N VAL A 631 16.68 76.51 -18.45
CA VAL A 631 16.50 77.96 -18.32
C VAL A 631 16.04 78.30 -16.90
N GLU A 632 16.11 79.57 -16.52
CA GLU A 632 15.62 80.02 -15.22
C GLU A 632 14.14 79.61 -15.00
N GLY A 633 13.84 79.01 -13.86
CA GLY A 633 12.52 78.48 -13.52
C GLY A 633 12.24 77.04 -13.98
N VAL A 634 13.17 76.40 -14.70
CA VAL A 634 13.10 74.96 -15.05
C VAL A 634 14.22 74.20 -14.34
N THR A 635 13.88 73.11 -13.65
CA THR A 635 14.85 72.25 -12.96
C THR A 635 14.72 70.79 -13.42
N ILE A 636 15.76 70.00 -13.15
CA ILE A 636 15.63 68.54 -13.13
C ILE A 636 14.69 68.15 -11.99
N SER A 637 13.77 67.24 -12.28
CA SER A 637 12.89 66.60 -11.32
C SER A 637 13.26 65.13 -11.12
N HIS A 638 13.69 64.41 -12.17
CA HIS A 638 14.10 63.00 -12.06
C HIS A 638 15.32 62.65 -12.93
N ASP A 639 16.23 61.83 -12.39
CA ASP A 639 17.30 61.12 -13.12
C ASP A 639 16.98 59.62 -13.10
N ASN A 640 16.26 59.14 -14.14
CA ASN A 640 15.69 57.78 -14.16
C ASN A 640 16.68 56.74 -14.68
N CYS A 641 17.27 56.98 -15.86
CA CYS A 641 18.27 56.11 -16.48
C CYS A 641 19.16 56.92 -17.46
N PRO A 642 20.24 56.34 -18.03
CA PRO A 642 21.14 57.05 -18.95
C PRO A 642 20.45 57.68 -20.17
N HIS A 643 19.25 57.20 -20.51
CA HIS A 643 18.48 57.62 -21.68
C HIS A 643 17.14 58.26 -21.30
N GLN A 644 16.88 58.52 -20.02
CA GLN A 644 15.65 59.18 -19.58
C GLN A 644 15.85 60.06 -18.33
N SER A 645 15.37 61.29 -18.41
CA SER A 645 15.25 62.23 -17.28
C SER A 645 13.94 63.01 -17.37
N VAL A 646 13.54 63.66 -16.28
CA VAL A 646 12.34 64.50 -16.24
C VAL A 646 12.72 65.89 -15.76
N ILE A 647 12.23 66.91 -16.45
CA ILE A 647 12.33 68.32 -16.06
C ILE A 647 10.97 68.86 -15.65
N CYS A 648 10.95 69.89 -14.81
CA CYS A 648 9.71 70.54 -14.40
C CYS A 648 9.87 72.06 -14.32
N GLY A 649 8.77 72.78 -14.56
CA GLY A 649 8.71 74.24 -14.50
C GLY A 649 7.38 74.79 -15.01
N PRO A 650 7.27 76.13 -15.13
CA PRO A 650 6.17 76.78 -15.83
C PRO A 650 6.07 76.28 -17.28
N VAL A 651 4.84 76.13 -17.80
CA VAL A 651 4.59 75.53 -19.13
C VAL A 651 5.28 76.29 -20.25
N ASP A 652 5.24 77.63 -20.22
CA ASP A 652 5.89 78.51 -21.21
C ASP A 652 7.40 78.28 -21.25
N ARG A 653 8.03 78.06 -20.09
CA ARG A 653 9.46 77.79 -19.98
C ARG A 653 9.83 76.38 -20.37
N LEU A 654 8.98 75.40 -20.07
CA LEU A 654 9.17 74.03 -20.54
C LEU A 654 9.09 73.96 -22.07
N GLU A 655 8.13 74.64 -22.70
CA GLU A 655 8.00 74.69 -24.16
C GLU A 655 9.25 75.27 -24.83
N GLU A 656 9.89 76.28 -24.22
CA GLU A 656 11.18 76.84 -24.66
C GLU A 656 12.31 75.79 -24.65
N VAL A 657 12.45 75.08 -23.51
CA VAL A 657 13.46 74.01 -23.36
C VAL A 657 13.19 72.85 -24.32
N LEU A 658 11.92 72.45 -24.47
CA LEU A 658 11.49 71.39 -25.38
C LEU A 658 11.77 71.72 -26.85
N GLY A 659 11.58 72.98 -27.24
CA GLY A 659 11.94 73.46 -28.58
C GLY A 659 13.43 73.30 -28.87
N THR A 660 14.27 73.67 -27.91
CA THR A 660 15.73 73.57 -28.02
C THR A 660 16.20 72.12 -28.07
N LEU A 661 15.70 71.27 -27.16
CA LEU A 661 16.00 69.84 -27.13
C LEU A 661 15.62 69.13 -28.43
N LYS A 662 14.46 69.48 -29.00
CA LYS A 662 14.00 68.92 -30.27
C LYS A 662 14.88 69.35 -31.45
N ALA A 663 15.39 70.58 -31.44
CA ALA A 663 16.34 71.05 -32.45
C ALA A 663 17.66 70.25 -32.43
N ASP A 664 18.09 69.82 -31.24
CA ASP A 664 19.30 69.00 -31.04
C ASP A 664 19.04 67.48 -31.08
N GLY A 665 17.86 67.08 -31.57
CA GLY A 665 17.51 65.68 -31.82
C GLY A 665 17.15 64.86 -30.57
N VAL A 666 16.93 65.49 -29.42
CA VAL A 666 16.49 64.83 -28.20
C VAL A 666 14.96 64.71 -28.21
N MET A 667 14.45 63.50 -28.06
CA MET A 667 13.02 63.27 -27.89
C MET A 667 12.55 63.85 -26.55
N ALA A 668 11.44 64.58 -26.55
CA ALA A 668 10.90 65.13 -25.33
C ALA A 668 9.37 65.24 -25.41
N GLN A 669 8.68 64.99 -24.30
CA GLN A 669 7.22 64.95 -24.22
C GLN A 669 6.73 65.58 -22.92
N LEU A 670 5.77 66.51 -23.03
CA LEU A 670 5.06 67.07 -21.89
C LEU A 670 4.15 66.01 -21.26
N MET A 671 4.14 65.93 -19.93
CA MET A 671 3.36 64.94 -19.18
C MET A 671 1.94 65.46 -18.87
N PRO A 672 0.92 64.58 -18.82
CA PRO A 672 -0.49 64.97 -18.73
C PRO A 672 -0.97 65.32 -17.30
N PHE A 673 -0.06 65.65 -16.38
CA PHE A 673 -0.39 66.00 -15.00
C PHE A 673 0.42 67.20 -14.52
N ARG A 674 -0.09 67.85 -13.46
CA ARG A 674 0.56 69.00 -12.82
C ARG A 674 0.57 68.81 -11.32
N THR A 675 1.74 68.92 -10.72
CA THR A 675 1.95 68.73 -9.27
C THR A 675 3.15 69.56 -8.79
N GLY A 676 3.28 69.75 -7.48
CA GLY A 676 4.46 70.37 -6.87
C GLY A 676 5.54 69.38 -6.38
N PHE A 677 5.49 68.09 -6.72
CA PHE A 677 6.43 67.11 -6.14
C PHE A 677 7.78 67.07 -6.86
N HIS A 678 8.86 66.88 -6.10
CA HIS A 678 10.24 66.86 -6.59
C HIS A 678 10.63 68.17 -7.30
N THR A 679 10.14 69.31 -6.77
CA THR A 679 10.48 70.65 -7.26
C THR A 679 10.75 71.64 -6.13
N PRO A 680 11.75 72.53 -6.28
CA PRO A 680 12.00 73.62 -5.34
C PRO A 680 10.78 74.53 -5.13
N ALA A 681 9.85 74.58 -6.09
CA ALA A 681 8.65 75.42 -6.02
C ALA A 681 7.74 75.06 -4.83
N LEU A 682 7.83 73.84 -4.29
CA LEU A 682 7.04 73.41 -3.13
C LEU A 682 7.68 73.78 -1.78
N ALA A 683 8.95 74.19 -1.76
CA ALA A 683 9.67 74.54 -0.53
C ALA A 683 8.95 75.58 0.37
N PRO A 684 8.33 76.65 -0.17
CA PRO A 684 7.58 77.63 0.65
C PRO A 684 6.34 77.05 1.34
N HIS A 685 5.86 75.89 0.90
CA HIS A 685 4.60 75.29 1.35
C HIS A 685 4.79 74.08 2.29
N LEU A 686 6.03 73.74 2.68
CA LEU A 686 6.33 72.55 3.49
C LEU A 686 5.96 72.68 4.99
N GLY A 687 5.65 73.89 5.49
CA GLY A 687 5.40 74.12 6.92
C GLY A 687 4.31 73.22 7.52
N ARG A 688 3.21 73.03 6.79
CA ARG A 688 2.10 72.17 7.23
C ARG A 688 2.46 70.67 7.18
N ALA A 689 3.23 70.27 6.19
CA ALA A 689 3.71 68.88 6.07
C ALA A 689 4.69 68.54 7.22
N ARG A 690 5.53 69.49 7.64
CA ARG A 690 6.41 69.33 8.81
C ARG A 690 5.63 69.07 10.09
N GLU A 691 4.63 69.92 10.40
CA GLU A 691 3.81 69.78 11.61
C GLU A 691 3.13 68.41 11.70
N VAL A 692 2.66 67.90 10.57
CA VAL A 692 2.03 66.59 10.45
C VAL A 692 3.04 65.45 10.66
N LEU A 693 4.21 65.51 10.01
CA LEU A 693 5.25 64.47 10.12
C LEU A 693 5.83 64.38 11.54
N ASP A 694 5.92 65.50 12.25
CA ASP A 694 6.40 65.54 13.65
C ASP A 694 5.43 64.82 14.60
N ALA A 695 4.14 64.76 14.27
CA ALA A 695 3.13 64.06 15.07
C ALA A 695 3.10 62.54 14.83
N LEU A 696 3.74 62.04 13.75
CA LEU A 696 3.76 60.61 13.42
C LEU A 696 4.86 59.86 14.18
N PRO A 697 4.56 58.67 14.72
CA PRO A 697 5.57 57.79 15.29
C PRO A 697 6.44 57.20 14.18
N VAL A 698 7.75 57.37 14.30
CA VAL A 698 8.76 56.78 13.41
C VAL A 698 9.41 55.60 14.12
N ARG A 699 9.54 54.47 13.42
CA ARG A 699 10.22 53.27 13.91
C ARG A 699 11.46 52.96 13.09
N THR A 700 12.40 52.26 13.69
CA THR A 700 13.54 51.69 12.95
C THR A 700 13.04 50.55 12.08
N SER A 701 13.52 50.48 10.84
CA SER A 701 13.20 49.40 9.92
C SER A 701 14.16 48.22 10.11
N ASP A 702 13.62 47.00 10.11
CA ASP A 702 14.44 45.78 10.09
C ASP A 702 15.12 45.56 8.73
N ILE A 703 14.58 46.13 7.64
CA ILE A 703 15.15 46.05 6.30
C ILE A 703 15.58 47.46 5.86
N PRO A 704 16.87 47.69 5.53
CA PRO A 704 17.34 49.02 5.12
C PRO A 704 16.51 49.63 3.98
N VAL A 705 15.85 50.77 4.25
CA VAL A 705 15.14 51.57 3.24
C VAL A 705 16.10 52.60 2.68
N TRP A 706 16.43 52.54 1.39
CA TRP A 706 17.34 53.48 0.73
C TRP A 706 16.58 54.64 0.10
N SER A 707 17.08 55.86 0.29
CA SER A 707 16.49 57.06 -0.31
C SER A 707 17.15 57.43 -1.64
N ALA A 708 16.35 57.83 -2.62
CA ALA A 708 16.83 58.40 -3.87
C ALA A 708 17.44 59.81 -3.70
N ASN A 709 17.28 60.46 -2.55
CA ASN A 709 17.86 61.79 -2.28
C ASN A 709 19.24 61.69 -1.62
N SER A 710 19.37 60.91 -0.54
CA SER A 710 20.65 60.71 0.17
C SER A 710 21.57 59.69 -0.51
N LEU A 711 21.01 58.74 -1.27
CA LEU A 711 21.71 57.57 -1.83
C LEU A 711 22.28 56.61 -0.77
N GLU A 712 21.72 56.65 0.43
CA GLU A 712 22.09 55.84 1.59
C GLU A 712 20.81 55.33 2.30
N PRO A 713 20.92 54.28 3.15
CA PRO A 713 19.83 53.85 4.02
C PRO A 713 19.33 54.98 4.93
N MET A 714 18.02 55.07 5.10
CA MET A 714 17.39 56.04 5.99
C MET A 714 17.66 55.69 7.46
N ALA A 715 18.21 56.64 8.21
CA ALA A 715 18.33 56.56 9.66
C ALA A 715 17.05 57.11 10.33
N ALA A 716 16.61 56.49 11.44
CA ALA A 716 15.37 56.85 12.13
C ALA A 716 15.29 58.33 12.53
N ASP A 717 16.42 58.93 12.92
CA ASP A 717 16.51 60.33 13.34
C ASP A 717 16.35 61.31 12.16
N ASP A 718 16.68 60.88 10.93
CA ASP A 718 16.71 61.74 9.73
C ASP A 718 15.52 61.51 8.79
N VAL A 719 14.67 60.50 9.03
CA VAL A 719 13.55 60.12 8.14
C VAL A 719 12.65 61.32 7.82
N ARG A 720 12.27 62.12 8.82
CA ARG A 720 11.35 63.25 8.64
C ARG A 720 11.93 64.31 7.71
N ASP A 721 13.22 64.60 7.85
CA ASP A 721 13.92 65.55 6.99
C ASP A 721 14.08 64.99 5.57
N LEU A 722 14.39 63.70 5.43
CA LEU A 722 14.47 63.04 4.13
C LEU A 722 13.12 63.06 3.40
N VAL A 723 12.00 62.83 4.09
CA VAL A 723 10.66 62.91 3.48
C VAL A 723 10.35 64.32 2.95
N LEU A 724 10.72 65.37 3.68
CA LEU A 724 10.53 66.73 3.18
C LEU A 724 11.48 67.09 2.05
N ARG A 725 12.75 66.65 2.11
CA ARG A 725 13.70 66.81 1.00
C ARG A 725 13.22 66.09 -0.25
N HIS A 726 12.70 64.88 -0.11
CA HIS A 726 12.12 64.09 -1.19
C HIS A 726 11.01 64.84 -1.94
N LEU A 727 10.22 65.68 -1.26
CA LEU A 727 9.18 66.49 -1.88
C LEU A 727 9.70 67.64 -2.76
N VAL A 728 10.93 68.14 -2.54
CA VAL A 728 11.46 69.34 -3.20
C VAL A 728 12.74 69.13 -4.00
N GLU A 729 13.48 68.07 -3.72
CA GLU A 729 14.70 67.69 -4.41
C GLU A 729 14.42 66.69 -5.56
N PRO A 730 15.29 66.63 -6.58
CA PRO A 730 15.12 65.69 -7.68
C PRO A 730 15.24 64.23 -7.22
N VAL A 731 14.49 63.32 -7.85
CA VAL A 731 14.59 61.87 -7.64
C VAL A 731 15.84 61.34 -8.37
N ARG A 732 16.88 60.94 -7.63
CA ARG A 732 18.16 60.49 -8.20
C ARG A 732 18.21 58.95 -8.33
N PHE A 733 17.27 58.39 -9.08
CA PHE A 733 17.08 56.94 -9.18
C PHE A 733 18.27 56.21 -9.84
N ARG A 734 18.81 56.74 -10.95
CA ARG A 734 19.98 56.15 -11.63
C ARG A 734 21.21 56.07 -10.68
N PRO A 735 21.63 57.16 -10.00
CA PRO A 735 22.68 57.09 -8.99
C PRO A 735 22.36 56.11 -7.84
N LEU A 736 21.11 56.02 -7.39
CA LEU A 736 20.69 55.08 -6.36
C LEU A 736 20.92 53.63 -6.79
N LEU A 737 20.56 53.27 -8.03
CA LEU A 737 20.77 51.93 -8.57
C LEU A 737 22.26 51.57 -8.66
N GLU A 738 23.11 52.52 -9.05
CA GLU A 738 24.57 52.32 -9.07
C GLU A 738 25.12 52.09 -7.65
N ARG A 739 24.59 52.80 -6.65
CA ARG A 739 24.96 52.63 -5.23
C ARG A 739 24.50 51.30 -4.67
N LEU A 740 23.27 50.89 -4.94
CA LEU A 740 22.74 49.57 -4.56
C LEU A 740 23.58 48.45 -5.19
N HIS A 741 23.87 48.53 -6.49
CA HIS A 741 24.75 47.54 -7.13
C HIS A 741 26.14 47.50 -6.50
N GLY A 742 26.73 48.68 -6.24
CA GLY A 742 28.02 48.81 -5.55
C GLY A 742 28.02 48.26 -4.12
N ALA A 743 26.88 48.29 -3.43
CA ALA A 743 26.70 47.74 -2.09
C ALA A 743 26.52 46.20 -2.06
N GLY A 744 26.44 45.55 -3.22
CA GLY A 744 26.37 44.08 -3.32
C GLY A 744 25.04 43.52 -3.82
N PHE A 745 24.01 44.35 -4.00
CA PHE A 745 22.73 43.92 -4.54
C PHE A 745 22.87 43.52 -6.02
N ARG A 746 22.28 42.38 -6.40
CA ARG A 746 22.36 41.81 -7.76
C ARG A 746 20.99 41.54 -8.37
N ALA A 747 19.96 41.38 -7.54
CA ALA A 747 18.58 41.20 -7.96
C ALA A 747 17.75 42.41 -7.58
N PHE A 748 16.95 42.90 -8.53
CA PHE A 748 16.03 44.01 -8.32
C PHE A 748 14.63 43.56 -8.68
N VAL A 749 13.73 43.52 -7.71
CA VAL A 749 12.35 43.07 -7.88
C VAL A 749 11.42 44.26 -7.81
N GLN A 750 10.75 44.56 -8.92
CA GLN A 750 9.72 45.59 -8.91
C GLN A 750 8.46 45.10 -8.20
N ILE A 751 8.08 45.80 -7.14
CA ILE A 751 6.85 45.56 -6.38
C ILE A 751 5.80 46.60 -6.81
N GLY A 752 4.78 46.17 -7.53
CA GLY A 752 3.76 47.02 -8.14
C GLY A 752 3.84 47.05 -9.66
N GLN A 753 2.87 47.72 -10.28
CA GLN A 753 2.83 47.94 -11.72
C GLN A 753 3.75 49.10 -12.10
N GLY A 754 4.62 48.90 -13.08
CA GLY A 754 5.59 49.89 -13.52
C GLY A 754 6.61 49.31 -14.50
N SER A 755 7.58 50.12 -14.88
CA SER A 755 8.58 49.85 -15.90
C SER A 755 10.03 49.95 -15.39
N LEU A 756 10.22 49.95 -14.06
CA LEU A 756 11.53 50.04 -13.42
C LEU A 756 12.52 48.96 -13.87
N PRO A 757 12.15 47.69 -14.16
CA PRO A 757 13.10 46.72 -14.70
C PRO A 757 13.82 47.20 -15.97
N GLY A 758 13.14 48.01 -16.80
CA GLY A 758 13.75 48.66 -17.96
C GLY A 758 14.82 49.68 -17.56
N PHE A 759 14.49 50.61 -16.65
CA PHE A 759 15.46 51.62 -16.16
C PHE A 759 16.67 50.99 -15.47
N ILE A 760 16.44 49.89 -14.76
CA ILE A 760 17.50 49.12 -14.09
C ILE A 760 18.40 48.45 -15.13
N GLY A 761 17.80 47.80 -16.14
CA GLY A 761 18.51 47.18 -17.25
C GLY A 761 19.39 48.17 -18.02
N ASP A 762 18.85 49.36 -18.31
CA ASP A 762 19.59 50.43 -19.00
C ASP A 762 20.73 50.99 -18.14
N THR A 763 20.48 51.20 -16.84
CA THR A 763 21.47 51.77 -15.91
C THR A 763 22.61 50.79 -15.58
N LEU A 764 22.28 49.51 -15.39
CA LEU A 764 23.23 48.46 -15.01
C LEU A 764 23.71 47.64 -16.22
N SER A 765 23.48 48.14 -17.43
CA SER A 765 23.92 47.50 -18.66
C SER A 765 25.42 47.17 -18.62
N GLY A 766 25.76 45.93 -18.96
CA GLY A 766 27.13 45.40 -18.88
C GLY A 766 27.63 44.99 -17.49
N LYS A 767 26.85 45.25 -16.42
CA LYS A 767 27.14 44.77 -15.05
C LYS A 767 26.29 43.52 -14.75
N PRO A 768 26.78 42.52 -14.00
CA PRO A 768 25.96 41.37 -13.61
C PRO A 768 24.79 41.81 -12.72
N HIS A 769 23.56 41.60 -13.20
CA HIS A 769 22.32 41.88 -12.47
C HIS A 769 21.14 41.09 -13.07
N ILE A 770 20.04 41.03 -12.32
CA ILE A 770 18.72 40.62 -12.80
C ILE A 770 17.68 41.64 -12.31
N ALA A 771 16.78 42.06 -13.20
CA ALA A 771 15.67 42.95 -12.90
C ALA A 771 14.36 42.30 -13.36
N VAL A 772 13.42 42.12 -12.45
CA VAL A 772 12.19 41.35 -12.70
C VAL A 772 10.98 41.98 -12.01
N ASN A 773 9.79 41.70 -12.52
CA ASN A 773 8.55 42.03 -11.86
C ASN A 773 8.21 41.00 -10.78
N ALA A 774 7.47 41.42 -9.76
CA ALA A 774 7.06 40.58 -8.63
C ALA A 774 6.21 39.34 -9.01
N ASP A 775 5.54 39.35 -10.17
CA ASP A 775 4.73 38.22 -10.63
C ASP A 775 5.56 36.98 -10.96
N ILE A 776 6.79 37.18 -11.47
CA ILE A 776 7.72 36.13 -11.91
C ILE A 776 8.99 36.00 -11.04
N ALA A 777 9.16 36.91 -10.08
CA ALA A 777 10.36 36.99 -9.26
C ALA A 777 10.78 35.65 -8.60
N PRO A 778 9.88 34.85 -8.00
CA PRO A 778 10.29 33.61 -7.34
C PRO A 778 11.00 32.62 -8.27
N GLU A 779 10.46 32.40 -9.46
CA GLU A 779 11.04 31.50 -10.46
C GLU A 779 12.28 32.10 -11.14
N ALA A 780 12.26 33.39 -11.44
CA ALA A 780 13.37 34.06 -12.10
C ALA A 780 14.61 34.18 -11.20
N LEU A 781 14.44 34.55 -9.91
CA LEU A 781 15.54 34.60 -8.94
C LEU A 781 16.09 33.20 -8.67
N TRP A 782 15.21 32.20 -8.58
CA TRP A 782 15.60 30.80 -8.45
C TRP A 782 16.45 30.32 -9.62
N ALA A 783 16.04 30.61 -10.86
CA ALA A 783 16.80 30.30 -12.06
C ALA A 783 18.18 30.98 -12.10
N PHE A 784 18.35 32.07 -11.34
CA PHE A 784 19.60 32.82 -11.18
C PHE A 784 20.38 32.44 -9.91
N GLY A 785 20.01 31.36 -9.22
CA GLY A 785 20.79 30.76 -8.15
C GLY A 785 20.24 30.97 -6.75
N LEU A 786 19.23 31.82 -6.57
CA LEU A 786 18.61 32.01 -5.25
C LEU A 786 18.01 30.69 -4.81
N LYS A 787 18.51 30.14 -3.69
CA LYS A 787 17.96 28.90 -3.15
C LYS A 787 16.58 29.20 -2.58
N ARG A 788 15.62 28.33 -2.84
CA ARG A 788 14.30 28.39 -2.22
C ARG A 788 14.43 27.86 -0.79
N GLY A 789 15.06 28.64 0.09
CA GLY A 789 15.07 28.47 1.54
C GLY A 789 15.04 27.02 2.04
N THR A 790 15.90 26.14 1.53
CA THR A 790 16.10 24.83 2.15
C THR A 790 17.23 24.97 3.16
N ALA A 791 16.87 25.37 4.38
CA ALA A 791 17.63 24.92 5.54
C ALA A 791 17.81 23.40 5.38
N HIS A 792 19.01 22.88 5.66
CA HIS A 792 19.38 21.49 5.39
C HIS A 792 18.37 20.54 6.05
N GLY A 793 17.34 20.16 5.30
CA GLY A 793 16.26 19.32 5.77
C GLY A 793 16.79 17.90 5.91
N VAL A 794 16.42 17.25 7.01
CA VAL A 794 16.63 15.81 7.15
C VAL A 794 15.55 15.12 6.30
N LYS A 795 15.96 14.30 5.34
CA LYS A 795 15.03 13.50 4.55
C LYS A 795 14.31 12.50 5.47
N LEU A 796 12.98 12.52 5.42
CA LEU A 796 12.16 11.66 6.27
C LEU A 796 12.08 10.24 5.70
N ARG A 797 12.21 9.24 6.57
CA ARG A 797 12.06 7.83 6.19
C ARG A 797 10.60 7.44 6.21
N LEU A 798 9.97 7.59 5.06
CA LEU A 798 8.57 7.21 4.84
C LEU A 798 8.38 5.70 4.61
N GLY A 799 9.46 4.96 4.35
CA GLY A 799 9.47 3.52 4.20
C GLY A 799 9.70 2.75 5.50
N THR A 800 9.49 1.43 5.43
CA THR A 800 9.93 0.50 6.49
C THR A 800 11.12 -0.28 5.93
N PRO A 801 12.34 -0.15 6.49
CA PRO A 801 13.50 -0.84 5.98
C PRO A 801 13.26 -2.35 5.99
N ARG A 802 13.59 -3.00 4.87
CA ARG A 802 13.58 -4.46 4.80
C ARG A 802 14.73 -4.99 5.64
N ILE A 803 14.44 -5.96 6.50
CA ILE A 803 15.48 -6.78 7.11
C ILE A 803 15.94 -7.77 6.04
N GLU A 804 16.86 -7.34 5.20
CA GLU A 804 17.61 -8.25 4.35
C GLU A 804 18.68 -8.89 5.22
N VAL A 805 18.64 -10.21 5.37
CA VAL A 805 19.82 -10.96 5.77
C VAL A 805 20.62 -11.08 4.50
N GLU A 806 21.70 -10.32 4.37
CA GLU A 806 22.62 -10.51 3.25
C GLU A 806 23.00 -11.99 3.23
N PRO A 807 22.98 -12.67 2.05
CA PRO A 807 23.66 -13.95 1.98
C PRO A 807 25.09 -13.67 2.44
N LEU A 808 25.55 -14.40 3.46
CA LEU A 808 26.95 -14.36 3.89
C LEU A 808 27.79 -14.31 2.63
N GLY A 809 28.49 -13.19 2.45
CA GLY A 809 29.16 -12.86 1.20
C GLY A 809 29.94 -14.06 0.70
N THR A 810 29.94 -14.27 -0.62
CA THR A 810 30.67 -15.36 -1.28
C THR A 810 32.20 -15.24 -1.16
N GLU A 811 32.72 -14.36 -0.29
CA GLU A 811 34.07 -14.46 0.21
C GLU A 811 34.04 -15.11 1.60
N PRO A 812 34.70 -16.28 1.78
CA PRO A 812 34.79 -16.91 3.08
C PRO A 812 35.51 -15.94 4.03
N VAL A 813 34.77 -15.39 5.01
CA VAL A 813 35.40 -14.87 6.22
C VAL A 813 36.25 -16.03 6.75
N PRO A 814 37.58 -15.87 6.88
CA PRO A 814 38.41 -16.94 7.39
C PRO A 814 38.04 -17.13 8.86
N VAL A 815 37.14 -18.08 9.12
CA VAL A 815 36.84 -18.55 10.46
C VAL A 815 38.01 -19.43 10.88
N ALA A 816 39.00 -18.81 11.52
CA ALA A 816 39.91 -19.55 12.37
C ALA A 816 39.16 -19.91 13.67
N ASP A 817 38.43 -21.03 13.66
CA ASP A 817 38.31 -22.00 14.76
C ASP A 817 37.10 -22.93 14.59
N ASP A 818 37.27 -24.19 15.01
CA ASP A 818 36.27 -25.27 15.14
C ASP A 818 35.25 -24.98 16.27
N SER A 819 34.69 -23.78 16.32
CA SER A 819 33.75 -23.40 17.36
C SER A 819 32.38 -24.06 17.14
N PRO A 820 31.71 -24.53 18.21
CA PRO A 820 30.35 -25.06 18.12
C PRO A 820 29.35 -24.08 17.50
N MET A 821 29.61 -22.77 17.63
CA MET A 821 28.79 -21.71 17.04
C MET A 821 28.92 -21.65 15.51
N SER A 822 30.09 -21.93 14.93
CA SER A 822 30.24 -22.04 13.47
C SER A 822 29.58 -23.30 12.90
N ALA A 823 29.64 -24.42 13.62
CA ALA A 823 28.91 -25.65 13.25
C ALA A 823 27.37 -25.48 13.39
N ALA A 824 26.94 -24.70 14.37
CA ALA A 824 25.55 -24.31 14.59
C ALA A 824 25.06 -23.36 13.48
N VAL A 825 25.76 -22.26 13.20
CA VAL A 825 25.40 -21.33 12.12
C VAL A 825 25.36 -22.02 10.75
N ASN A 826 26.28 -22.95 10.47
CA ASN A 826 26.24 -23.77 9.25
C ASN A 826 25.04 -24.74 9.21
N LYS A 827 24.62 -25.28 10.35
CA LYS A 827 23.37 -26.05 10.46
C LYS A 827 22.11 -25.15 10.35
N LEU A 828 22.17 -23.88 10.76
CA LEU A 828 21.06 -22.90 10.66
C LEU A 828 20.82 -22.54 9.22
N LEU A 829 21.91 -22.22 8.52
CA LEU A 829 21.90 -21.99 7.09
C LEU A 829 21.42 -23.23 6.35
N ALA A 830 21.70 -24.45 6.82
CA ALA A 830 21.15 -25.68 6.25
C ALA A 830 19.64 -25.87 6.51
N HIS A 831 19.10 -25.36 7.63
CA HIS A 831 17.70 -25.47 8.02
C HIS A 831 16.81 -24.36 7.43
N THR A 832 17.31 -23.12 7.33
CA THR A 832 16.64 -22.03 6.57
C THR A 832 16.71 -22.31 5.07
N ASN A 833 17.79 -22.94 4.59
CA ASN A 833 17.80 -23.56 3.27
C ASN A 833 16.76 -24.68 3.12
N ALA A 834 16.23 -25.29 4.19
CA ALA A 834 15.18 -26.31 4.10
C ALA A 834 13.79 -25.71 3.82
N VAL A 835 13.46 -24.55 4.39
CA VAL A 835 12.24 -23.78 4.07
C VAL A 835 12.37 -23.07 2.72
N ALA A 836 13.54 -22.50 2.42
CA ALA A 836 13.85 -22.03 1.07
C ALA A 836 13.86 -23.21 0.07
N ARG A 837 14.20 -24.44 0.48
CA ARG A 837 14.06 -25.66 -0.33
C ARG A 837 12.61 -26.05 -0.55
N GLU A 838 11.67 -25.77 0.35
CA GLU A 838 10.23 -25.99 0.12
C GLU A 838 9.68 -25.02 -0.94
N VAL A 839 10.09 -23.75 -0.91
CA VAL A 839 9.73 -22.75 -1.94
C VAL A 839 10.48 -23.00 -3.26
N VAL A 840 11.76 -23.39 -3.22
CA VAL A 840 12.52 -23.83 -4.41
C VAL A 840 12.00 -25.19 -4.89
N SER A 841 11.37 -26.03 -4.06
CA SER A 841 10.73 -27.29 -4.50
C SER A 841 9.51 -27.04 -5.37
N ALA A 842 8.82 -25.91 -5.20
CA ALA A 842 7.83 -25.45 -6.17
C ALA A 842 8.46 -25.02 -7.51
N LEU A 843 9.80 -24.92 -7.59
CA LEU A 843 10.61 -24.58 -8.76
C LEU A 843 11.63 -25.69 -9.14
N ARG A 844 11.52 -26.91 -8.59
CA ARG A 844 12.45 -28.03 -8.83
C ARG A 844 11.85 -29.03 -9.84
N PRO A 845 12.41 -29.19 -11.04
CA PRO A 845 11.92 -30.17 -12.03
C PRO A 845 12.10 -31.64 -11.60
N ASN A 846 12.71 -31.91 -10.44
CA ASN A 846 13.02 -33.25 -9.94
C ASN A 846 12.18 -33.67 -8.72
N GLU A 847 11.13 -32.91 -8.39
CA GLU A 847 10.17 -33.26 -7.33
C GLU A 847 8.74 -32.91 -7.75
N VAL A 848 7.78 -33.81 -7.51
CA VAL A 848 6.35 -33.60 -7.80
C VAL A 848 5.51 -33.99 -6.59
N GLY A 849 4.50 -33.18 -6.28
CA GLY A 849 3.55 -33.45 -5.20
C GLY A 849 2.12 -33.22 -5.66
N PHE A 850 1.21 -34.14 -5.31
CA PHE A 850 -0.22 -34.02 -5.59
C PHE A 850 -1.04 -34.77 -4.54
N THR A 851 -2.34 -34.50 -4.45
CA THR A 851 -3.26 -35.23 -3.56
C THR A 851 -4.11 -36.22 -4.36
N ARG A 852 -4.39 -37.39 -3.79
CA ARG A 852 -5.27 -38.41 -4.38
C ARG A 852 -6.30 -38.89 -3.35
N GLU A 853 -7.56 -38.96 -3.77
CA GLU A 853 -8.64 -39.58 -2.99
C GLU A 853 -8.63 -41.10 -3.23
N PHE A 854 -8.77 -41.87 -2.16
CA PHE A 854 -8.97 -43.32 -2.17
C PHE A 854 -10.36 -43.61 -1.64
N SER A 855 -11.26 -43.99 -2.54
CA SER A 855 -12.66 -44.30 -2.24
C SER A 855 -13.21 -45.34 -3.22
N LEU A 856 -14.34 -45.97 -2.88
CA LEU A 856 -15.08 -46.84 -3.82
C LEU A 856 -15.64 -46.07 -5.04
N ARG A 857 -15.66 -44.74 -4.99
CA ARG A 857 -16.04 -43.90 -6.13
C ARG A 857 -14.91 -43.82 -7.16
N THR A 858 -13.67 -43.72 -6.69
CA THR A 858 -12.48 -43.62 -7.55
C THR A 858 -11.87 -44.96 -7.90
N MET A 859 -12.12 -45.99 -7.08
CA MET A 859 -11.58 -47.35 -7.19
C MET A 859 -12.69 -48.36 -6.84
N PRO A 860 -13.72 -48.51 -7.69
CA PRO A 860 -14.87 -49.37 -7.41
C PRO A 860 -14.52 -50.85 -7.22
N GLU A 861 -13.45 -51.32 -7.84
CA GLU A 861 -12.92 -52.68 -7.72
C GLU A 861 -12.53 -53.05 -6.29
N LEU A 862 -12.22 -52.08 -5.42
CA LEU A 862 -11.84 -52.35 -4.03
C LEU A 862 -12.96 -52.99 -3.19
N VAL A 863 -14.20 -53.03 -3.69
CA VAL A 863 -15.26 -53.84 -3.09
C VAL A 863 -14.89 -55.33 -3.04
N ASP A 864 -14.14 -55.80 -4.03
CA ASP A 864 -13.66 -57.18 -4.13
C ASP A 864 -12.29 -57.37 -3.42
N HIS A 865 -11.76 -56.33 -2.78
CA HIS A 865 -10.59 -56.40 -1.90
C HIS A 865 -11.01 -56.08 -0.45
N SER A 866 -12.04 -56.81 0.00
CA SER A 866 -12.67 -56.68 1.32
C SER A 866 -12.23 -57.84 2.21
N VAL A 867 -11.56 -57.54 3.31
CA VAL A 867 -10.91 -58.55 4.18
C VAL A 867 -11.91 -59.45 4.89
N PHE A 868 -13.14 -58.97 5.14
CA PHE A 868 -14.15 -59.71 5.88
C PHE A 868 -15.36 -60.03 4.99
N PRO A 869 -15.63 -61.32 4.71
CA PRO A 869 -16.84 -61.73 4.01
C PRO A 869 -18.10 -61.35 4.80
N GLN A 870 -19.10 -60.82 4.09
CA GLN A 870 -20.41 -60.46 4.65
C GLN A 870 -21.52 -61.24 3.94
N ALA A 871 -22.73 -61.22 4.53
CA ALA A 871 -23.90 -61.85 3.93
C ALA A 871 -24.14 -61.33 2.49
N PRO A 872 -24.59 -62.19 1.55
CA PRO A 872 -24.91 -61.74 0.19
C PRO A 872 -25.90 -60.56 0.20
N GLY A 873 -25.53 -59.46 -0.45
CA GLY A 873 -26.36 -58.24 -0.48
C GLY A 873 -26.30 -57.37 0.77
N TRP A 874 -25.33 -57.58 1.68
CA TRP A 874 -25.15 -56.75 2.87
C TRP A 874 -25.06 -55.25 2.52
N PRO A 875 -25.89 -54.38 3.11
CA PRO A 875 -26.02 -52.99 2.67
C PRO A 875 -24.85 -52.09 3.10
N ASP A 876 -24.22 -52.38 4.23
CA ASP A 876 -23.10 -51.57 4.74
C ASP A 876 -21.75 -52.15 4.29
N ARG A 877 -21.23 -51.58 3.20
CA ARG A 877 -19.96 -52.03 2.61
C ARG A 877 -18.74 -51.73 3.47
N GLU A 878 -18.83 -50.85 4.47
CA GLU A 878 -17.70 -50.57 5.36
C GLU A 878 -17.36 -51.79 6.22
N ASP A 879 -18.36 -52.61 6.56
CA ASP A 879 -18.19 -53.85 7.34
C ASP A 879 -17.35 -54.91 6.62
N GLY A 880 -17.23 -54.83 5.30
CA GLY A 880 -16.31 -55.68 4.53
C GLY A 880 -14.84 -55.33 4.71
N PHE A 881 -14.55 -54.13 5.26
CA PHE A 881 -13.21 -53.54 5.35
C PHE A 881 -12.49 -53.51 3.99
N PRO A 882 -13.00 -52.74 3.01
CA PRO A 882 -12.36 -52.58 1.71
C PRO A 882 -11.08 -51.76 1.85
N ILE A 883 -9.94 -52.37 1.53
CA ILE A 883 -8.60 -51.77 1.69
C ILE A 883 -7.84 -51.78 0.37
N VAL A 884 -6.99 -50.79 0.17
CA VAL A 884 -6.12 -50.72 -1.00
C VAL A 884 -5.00 -51.76 -0.84
N PRO A 885 -4.83 -52.71 -1.77
CA PRO A 885 -3.74 -53.69 -1.70
C PRO A 885 -2.37 -52.99 -1.76
N ALA A 886 -1.37 -53.59 -1.09
CA ALA A 886 0.01 -53.07 -1.14
C ALA A 886 0.56 -53.00 -2.58
N THR A 887 0.15 -53.94 -3.43
CA THR A 887 0.47 -53.95 -4.87
C THR A 887 -0.29 -52.89 -5.66
N GLY A 888 -1.50 -52.52 -5.24
CA GLY A 888 -2.24 -51.37 -5.79
C GLY A 888 -1.54 -50.04 -5.49
N LEU A 889 -0.85 -49.93 -4.35
CA LEU A 889 -0.02 -48.75 -4.03
C LEU A 889 1.22 -48.65 -4.94
N LEU A 890 1.73 -49.75 -5.49
CA LEU A 890 2.82 -49.71 -6.47
C LEU A 890 2.39 -49.00 -7.76
N GLU A 891 1.12 -49.12 -8.18
CA GLU A 891 0.59 -48.35 -9.31
C GLU A 891 0.51 -46.86 -9.00
N VAL A 892 0.23 -46.50 -7.74
CA VAL A 892 0.31 -45.10 -7.29
C VAL A 892 1.76 -44.60 -7.34
N PHE A 893 2.72 -45.44 -6.95
CA PHE A 893 4.15 -45.12 -7.07
C PHE A 893 4.55 -44.91 -8.53
N ALA A 894 4.11 -45.80 -9.43
CA ALA A 894 4.35 -45.71 -10.85
C ALA A 894 3.75 -44.43 -11.47
N ASP A 895 2.50 -44.08 -11.15
CA ASP A 895 1.87 -42.84 -11.59
C ASP A 895 2.67 -41.60 -11.16
N ALA A 896 3.10 -41.56 -9.89
CA ALA A 896 3.88 -40.44 -9.37
C ALA A 896 5.26 -40.31 -10.05
N ALA A 897 5.94 -41.42 -10.30
CA ALA A 897 7.22 -41.42 -11.01
C ALA A 897 7.09 -41.05 -12.49
N ARG A 898 6.01 -41.49 -13.17
CA ARG A 898 5.70 -41.10 -14.55
C ARG A 898 5.41 -39.59 -14.65
N ARG A 899 4.64 -39.03 -13.71
CA ARG A 899 4.38 -37.58 -13.66
C ARG A 899 5.66 -36.77 -13.47
N LEU A 900 6.64 -37.31 -12.76
CA LEU A 900 7.92 -36.64 -12.51
C LEU A 900 8.87 -36.71 -13.70
N THR A 901 8.98 -37.87 -14.35
CA THR A 901 10.09 -38.16 -15.28
C THR A 901 9.64 -38.38 -16.74
N GLY A 902 8.35 -38.67 -16.97
CA GLY A 902 7.84 -39.14 -18.26
C GLY A 902 8.35 -40.53 -18.69
N GLY A 903 9.19 -41.18 -17.89
CA GLY A 903 9.89 -42.43 -18.23
C GLY A 903 9.06 -43.69 -18.01
N THR A 904 9.60 -44.83 -18.46
CA THR A 904 9.02 -46.16 -18.28
C THR A 904 9.41 -46.75 -16.93
N VAL A 905 8.44 -47.35 -16.24
CA VAL A 905 8.68 -48.03 -14.95
C VAL A 905 9.16 -49.46 -15.22
N HIS A 906 10.32 -49.80 -14.67
CA HIS A 906 10.95 -51.12 -14.80
C HIS A 906 10.95 -51.91 -13.49
N GLY A 907 10.51 -51.33 -12.38
CA GLY A 907 10.43 -52.03 -11.12
C GLY A 907 10.20 -51.13 -9.91
N PHE A 908 10.24 -51.74 -8.74
CA PHE A 908 10.11 -51.10 -7.44
C PHE A 908 11.17 -51.65 -6.48
N ALA A 909 11.62 -50.86 -5.52
CA ALA A 909 12.55 -51.28 -4.49
C ALA A 909 12.20 -50.65 -3.14
N GLN A 910 12.59 -51.30 -2.05
CA GLN A 910 12.44 -50.80 -0.68
C GLN A 910 10.99 -50.39 -0.33
N VAL A 911 10.02 -51.15 -0.83
CA VAL A 911 8.60 -50.87 -0.61
C VAL A 911 8.25 -51.21 0.83
N ARG A 912 7.61 -50.27 1.53
CA ARG A 912 7.11 -50.45 2.89
C ARG A 912 5.67 -49.97 2.99
N ALA A 913 4.76 -50.88 3.33
CA ALA A 913 3.39 -50.57 3.70
C ALA A 913 3.33 -50.43 5.23
N LYS A 914 3.15 -49.20 5.71
CA LYS A 914 3.21 -48.83 7.12
C LYS A 914 1.84 -48.94 7.81
N ARG A 915 0.77 -48.58 7.09
CA ARG A 915 -0.60 -48.54 7.61
C ARG A 915 -1.59 -48.93 6.53
N TRP A 916 -2.72 -49.48 6.96
CA TRP A 916 -3.86 -49.79 6.12
C TRP A 916 -4.48 -48.51 5.55
N LEU A 917 -4.73 -48.50 4.23
CA LEU A 917 -5.46 -47.42 3.55
C LEU A 917 -6.85 -47.94 3.16
N THR A 918 -7.89 -47.43 3.80
CA THR A 918 -9.28 -47.85 3.61
C THR A 918 -9.97 -47.09 2.49
N ALA A 919 -10.86 -47.75 1.74
CA ALA A 919 -11.70 -47.11 0.73
C ALA A 919 -12.99 -46.51 1.31
N LEU A 920 -13.38 -46.93 2.51
CA LEU A 920 -14.50 -46.38 3.29
C LEU A 920 -14.07 -46.15 4.74
N PRO A 921 -14.20 -44.93 5.28
CA PRO A 921 -14.58 -43.69 4.57
C PRO A 921 -13.53 -43.27 3.52
N ALA A 922 -13.95 -42.43 2.58
CA ALA A 922 -13.06 -41.87 1.56
C ALA A 922 -11.89 -41.11 2.20
N THR A 923 -10.66 -41.41 1.78
CA THR A 923 -9.44 -40.84 2.38
C THR A 923 -8.62 -40.12 1.32
N THR A 924 -8.33 -38.83 1.55
CA THR A 924 -7.45 -38.04 0.65
C THR A 924 -6.04 -37.99 1.22
N VAL A 925 -5.06 -38.41 0.42
CA VAL A 925 -3.66 -38.55 0.84
C VAL A 925 -2.75 -37.73 -0.06
N LYS A 926 -1.75 -37.06 0.54
CA LYS A 926 -0.67 -36.40 -0.20
C LYS A 926 0.33 -37.42 -0.72
N ILE A 927 0.60 -37.36 -2.02
CA ILE A 927 1.59 -38.17 -2.74
C ILE A 927 2.76 -37.25 -3.07
N SER A 928 3.98 -37.68 -2.78
CA SER A 928 5.20 -36.96 -3.13
C SER A 928 6.20 -37.90 -3.80
N ALA A 929 6.78 -37.46 -4.91
CA ALA A 929 7.82 -38.19 -5.62
C ALA A 929 9.03 -37.31 -5.89
N ARG A 930 10.23 -37.87 -5.74
CA ARG A 930 11.51 -37.18 -5.89
C ARG A 930 12.52 -38.07 -6.59
N ALA A 931 13.25 -37.54 -7.58
CA ALA A 931 14.34 -38.28 -8.21
C ALA A 931 15.53 -38.43 -7.25
N GLU A 932 15.91 -39.67 -6.92
CA GLU A 932 17.12 -40.00 -6.15
C GLU A 932 18.35 -40.17 -7.05
N ALA A 933 18.14 -40.65 -8.27
CA ALA A 933 19.12 -40.80 -9.33
C ALA A 933 18.43 -40.72 -10.70
N ALA A 934 19.18 -40.72 -11.80
CA ALA A 934 18.62 -40.68 -13.16
C ALA A 934 17.64 -41.84 -13.43
N ASP A 935 17.80 -42.95 -12.73
CA ASP A 935 17.00 -44.16 -12.89
C ASP A 935 16.23 -44.58 -11.62
N ARG A 936 16.15 -43.72 -10.60
CA ARG A 936 15.49 -44.05 -9.32
C ARG A 936 14.67 -42.88 -8.80
N VAL A 937 13.40 -43.13 -8.50
CA VAL A 937 12.46 -42.12 -7.97
C VAL A 937 11.89 -42.60 -6.63
N ALA A 938 12.19 -41.90 -5.54
CA ALA A 938 11.56 -42.15 -4.25
C ALA A 938 10.13 -41.61 -4.23
N VAL A 939 9.18 -42.41 -3.76
CA VAL A 939 7.77 -42.05 -3.66
C VAL A 939 7.26 -42.31 -2.23
N ARG A 940 6.44 -41.40 -1.73
CA ARG A 940 5.73 -41.51 -0.45
C ARG A 940 4.25 -41.21 -0.64
N VAL A 941 3.40 -42.06 -0.04
CA VAL A 941 1.94 -41.96 -0.01
C VAL A 941 1.54 -41.69 1.43
N GLY A 942 1.54 -40.40 1.82
CA GLY A 942 1.33 -39.96 3.20
C GLY A 942 2.12 -40.78 4.23
N ASP A 943 1.44 -41.18 5.31
CA ASP A 943 1.98 -42.09 6.32
C ASP A 943 1.65 -43.57 6.05
N TYR A 944 1.11 -43.89 4.86
CA TYR A 944 0.60 -45.22 4.53
C TYR A 944 1.66 -46.11 3.88
N ALA A 945 2.44 -45.57 2.94
CA ALA A 945 3.48 -46.33 2.26
C ALA A 945 4.60 -45.46 1.69
N GLU A 946 5.77 -46.06 1.50
CA GLU A 946 6.89 -45.46 0.78
C GLU A 946 7.69 -46.53 0.02
N GLY A 947 8.44 -46.11 -0.99
CA GLY A 947 9.33 -46.97 -1.75
C GLY A 947 10.03 -46.23 -2.88
N VAL A 948 10.82 -46.94 -3.67
CA VAL A 948 11.57 -46.40 -4.81
C VAL A 948 11.09 -47.05 -6.10
N VAL A 949 10.85 -46.26 -7.13
CA VAL A 949 10.52 -46.70 -8.49
C VAL A 949 11.81 -46.77 -9.31
N LEU A 950 12.02 -47.88 -10.00
CA LEU A 950 13.17 -48.13 -10.86
C LEU A 950 12.79 -47.77 -12.30
N MET A 951 13.56 -46.87 -12.92
CA MET A 951 13.27 -46.30 -14.24
C MET A 951 14.23 -46.81 -15.34
N SER A 952 15.18 -47.69 -14.98
CA SER A 952 16.09 -48.37 -15.91
C SER A 952 15.81 -49.87 -15.94
N PRO A 953 15.92 -50.52 -17.12
CA PRO A 953 15.78 -51.97 -17.20
C PRO A 953 16.94 -52.66 -16.49
N GLN A 954 16.64 -53.72 -15.76
CA GLN A 954 17.65 -54.61 -15.17
C GLN A 954 17.77 -55.90 -15.99
N ALA A 955 19.00 -56.41 -16.10
CA ALA A 955 19.25 -57.67 -16.79
C ALA A 955 18.49 -58.82 -16.10
N PRO A 956 17.70 -59.63 -16.83
CA PRO A 956 16.97 -60.73 -16.23
C PRO A 956 17.96 -61.77 -15.68
N ARG A 957 17.92 -62.00 -14.37
CA ARG A 957 18.68 -63.05 -13.69
C ARG A 957 17.70 -64.02 -13.04
N ARG A 958 17.61 -65.24 -13.59
CA ARG A 958 16.93 -66.35 -12.94
C ARG A 958 17.79 -66.87 -11.79
N VAL A 959 17.15 -67.22 -10.69
CA VAL A 959 17.83 -67.88 -9.57
C VAL A 959 17.44 -69.35 -9.48
N GLY A 960 16.33 -69.77 -10.10
CA GLY A 960 16.12 -71.14 -10.56
C GLY A 960 16.41 -72.23 -9.52
N GLU A 961 15.88 -72.09 -8.32
CA GLU A 961 15.95 -73.14 -7.29
C GLU A 961 14.79 -74.12 -7.48
N GLU A 962 15.07 -75.42 -7.37
CA GLU A 962 14.01 -76.44 -7.43
C GLU A 962 13.16 -76.41 -6.16
N LEU A 963 11.85 -76.69 -6.32
CA LEU A 963 10.95 -76.86 -5.19
C LEU A 963 11.20 -78.24 -4.54
N GLU A 964 11.32 -78.27 -3.22
CA GLU A 964 11.64 -79.47 -2.44
C GLU A 964 10.37 -80.03 -1.78
N GLY A 965 10.23 -81.36 -1.72
CA GLY A 965 9.09 -81.98 -1.04
C GLY A 965 7.73 -81.69 -1.70
N VAL A 966 7.72 -81.61 -3.03
CA VAL A 966 6.55 -81.29 -3.86
C VAL A 966 5.38 -82.26 -3.58
N ARG A 967 4.22 -81.69 -3.32
CA ARG A 967 2.95 -82.37 -3.05
C ARG A 967 1.79 -81.62 -3.71
N GLU A 968 0.66 -82.29 -3.84
CA GLU A 968 -0.58 -81.66 -4.31
C GLU A 968 -1.08 -80.63 -3.29
N ALA A 969 -1.62 -79.53 -3.79
CA ALA A 969 -2.25 -78.53 -2.92
C ALA A 969 -3.56 -79.09 -2.34
N PRO A 970 -3.90 -78.79 -1.08
CA PRO A 970 -5.08 -79.37 -0.41
C PRO A 970 -6.41 -78.82 -0.95
N VAL A 971 -6.37 -77.72 -1.71
CA VAL A 971 -7.54 -77.09 -2.33
C VAL A 971 -7.20 -76.66 -3.75
N SER A 972 -8.20 -76.67 -4.62
CA SER A 972 -8.13 -76.10 -5.96
C SER A 972 -8.14 -74.56 -5.94
N ALA A 973 -7.77 -73.94 -7.06
CA ALA A 973 -7.83 -72.48 -7.20
C ALA A 973 -9.26 -71.91 -7.08
N ALA A 974 -10.29 -72.68 -7.43
CA ALA A 974 -11.68 -72.28 -7.24
C ALA A 974 -12.07 -72.30 -5.74
N GLU A 975 -11.69 -73.37 -5.05
CA GLU A 975 -11.91 -73.53 -3.60
C GLU A 975 -11.15 -72.49 -2.77
N LEU A 976 -9.99 -72.01 -3.27
CA LEU A 976 -9.22 -70.94 -2.66
C LEU A 976 -10.08 -69.69 -2.37
N TYR A 977 -11.04 -69.36 -3.25
CA TYR A 977 -11.93 -68.21 -3.08
C TYR A 977 -13.31 -68.60 -2.55
N SER A 978 -13.90 -69.71 -3.02
CA SER A 978 -15.25 -70.11 -2.57
C SER A 978 -15.29 -70.46 -1.08
N ASP A 979 -14.19 -70.98 -0.54
CA ASP A 979 -14.12 -71.45 0.84
C ASP A 979 -13.44 -70.41 1.77
N ASN A 980 -13.25 -69.17 1.29
CA ASN A 980 -12.67 -68.04 2.02
C ASN A 980 -11.23 -68.27 2.53
N TRP A 981 -10.43 -69.11 1.86
CA TRP A 981 -8.98 -69.17 2.11
C TRP A 981 -8.34 -67.82 1.80
N MET A 982 -8.77 -67.22 0.69
CA MET A 982 -8.51 -65.82 0.34
C MET A 982 -9.79 -64.99 0.46
N PHE A 983 -9.65 -63.72 0.84
CA PHE A 983 -10.79 -62.80 0.98
C PHE A 983 -11.15 -62.08 -0.34
N HIS A 984 -10.39 -62.34 -1.40
CA HIS A 984 -10.49 -61.65 -2.69
C HIS A 984 -11.74 -62.06 -3.45
N GLY A 985 -12.50 -61.07 -3.93
CA GLY A 985 -13.63 -61.22 -4.84
C GLY A 985 -13.19 -61.25 -6.31
N PRO A 986 -14.15 -61.31 -7.25
CA PRO A 986 -13.89 -61.53 -8.67
C PRO A 986 -12.85 -60.60 -9.32
N ALA A 987 -12.79 -59.32 -8.94
CA ALA A 987 -11.81 -58.39 -9.51
C ALA A 987 -10.35 -58.67 -9.09
N PHE A 988 -10.11 -59.44 -8.03
CA PHE A 988 -8.78 -59.77 -7.49
C PHE A 988 -8.49 -61.29 -7.44
N ALA A 989 -9.43 -62.13 -7.88
CA ALA A 989 -9.31 -63.59 -7.87
C ALA A 989 -8.49 -64.13 -9.06
N GLY A 990 -7.20 -63.76 -9.14
CA GLY A 990 -6.36 -64.03 -10.31
C GLY A 990 -5.65 -65.39 -10.31
N VAL A 991 -5.58 -66.11 -9.19
CA VAL A 991 -5.08 -67.51 -9.16
C VAL A 991 -6.08 -68.43 -9.86
N THR A 992 -5.71 -69.04 -10.98
CA THR A 992 -6.59 -69.95 -11.75
C THR A 992 -6.18 -71.42 -11.65
N LYS A 993 -4.94 -71.69 -11.23
CA LYS A 993 -4.46 -73.04 -10.93
C LYS A 993 -3.38 -73.01 -9.85
N ILE A 994 -3.38 -73.99 -8.95
CA ILE A 994 -2.26 -74.26 -8.05
C ILE A 994 -1.60 -75.54 -8.57
N ASP A 995 -0.39 -75.43 -9.11
CA ASP A 995 0.32 -76.56 -9.73
C ASP A 995 0.88 -77.50 -8.67
N CYS A 996 1.49 -76.95 -7.62
CA CYS A 996 1.99 -77.74 -6.50
C CYS A 996 2.27 -76.90 -5.25
N LEU A 997 2.35 -77.59 -4.12
CA LEU A 997 2.81 -77.09 -2.83
C LEU A 997 4.11 -77.82 -2.48
N ALA A 998 5.10 -77.13 -1.92
CA ALA A 998 6.40 -77.67 -1.57
C ALA A 998 6.79 -77.27 -0.14
N ASP A 999 7.81 -77.90 0.44
CA ASP A 999 8.30 -77.54 1.78
C ASP A 999 8.97 -76.17 1.82
N ASN A 1000 9.51 -75.72 0.69
CA ASN A 1000 10.19 -74.44 0.54
C ASN A 1000 9.44 -73.44 -0.37
N GLY A 1001 8.21 -73.74 -0.83
CA GLY A 1001 7.54 -72.86 -1.79
C GLY A 1001 6.22 -73.37 -2.34
N ILE A 1002 5.69 -72.66 -3.34
CA ILE A 1002 4.42 -72.93 -4.01
C ILE A 1002 4.47 -72.47 -5.47
N ALA A 1003 3.82 -73.20 -6.38
CA ALA A 1003 3.71 -72.81 -7.79
C ALA A 1003 2.27 -72.89 -8.30
N GLY A 1004 1.93 -72.03 -9.26
CA GLY A 1004 0.61 -71.99 -9.88
C GLY A 1004 0.51 -71.09 -11.10
N VAL A 1005 -0.69 -71.01 -11.65
CA VAL A 1005 -1.03 -70.18 -12.82
C VAL A 1005 -1.89 -69.00 -12.36
N LEU A 1006 -1.51 -67.81 -12.81
CA LEU A 1006 -2.18 -66.55 -12.55
C LEU A 1006 -2.73 -66.00 -13.86
N THR A 1007 -3.93 -65.43 -13.83
CA THR A 1007 -4.51 -64.69 -14.95
C THR A 1007 -4.52 -63.19 -14.63
N PRO A 1008 -4.01 -62.34 -15.54
CA PRO A 1008 -4.06 -60.88 -15.37
C PRO A 1008 -5.51 -60.37 -15.31
N LEU A 1009 -5.84 -59.63 -14.24
CA LEU A 1009 -7.15 -59.01 -14.05
C LEU A 1009 -7.08 -57.49 -14.24
N PRO A 1010 -8.19 -56.81 -14.61
CA PRO A 1010 -8.19 -55.36 -14.86
C PRO A 1010 -7.89 -54.48 -13.64
N ALA A 1011 -8.08 -55.00 -12.43
CA ALA A 1011 -7.89 -54.22 -11.21
C ALA A 1011 -6.41 -53.85 -10.99
N PRO A 1012 -6.09 -52.60 -10.60
CA PRO A 1012 -4.70 -52.15 -10.40
C PRO A 1012 -3.94 -53.02 -9.40
N GLY A 1013 -2.80 -53.57 -9.81
CA GLY A 1013 -1.94 -54.41 -8.97
C GLY A 1013 -2.40 -55.85 -8.76
N ALA A 1014 -3.55 -56.28 -9.33
CA ALA A 1014 -4.16 -57.58 -9.06
C ALA A 1014 -3.28 -58.79 -9.46
N LEU A 1015 -2.47 -58.68 -10.50
CA LEU A 1015 -1.58 -59.78 -10.93
C LEU A 1015 -0.48 -60.06 -9.88
N LEU A 1016 0.17 -59.01 -9.36
CA LEU A 1016 1.17 -59.16 -8.29
C LEU A 1016 0.52 -59.52 -6.96
N ASP A 1017 -0.70 -59.04 -6.72
CA ASP A 1017 -1.49 -59.44 -5.58
C ASP A 1017 -1.76 -60.95 -5.59
N SER A 1018 -2.13 -61.51 -6.75
CA SER A 1018 -2.36 -62.94 -6.95
C SER A 1018 -1.10 -63.79 -6.68
N ALA A 1019 0.09 -63.27 -7.00
CA ALA A 1019 1.34 -63.91 -6.57
C ALA A 1019 1.51 -63.90 -5.04
N GLY A 1020 1.18 -62.78 -4.40
CA GLY A 1020 1.11 -62.65 -2.95
C GLY A 1020 0.08 -63.59 -2.30
N GLN A 1021 -1.04 -63.86 -2.98
CA GLN A 1021 -2.05 -64.81 -2.53
C GLN A 1021 -1.51 -66.25 -2.51
N LEU A 1022 -0.78 -66.68 -3.55
CA LEU A 1022 -0.09 -67.98 -3.52
C LEU A 1022 0.90 -68.07 -2.34
N ILE A 1023 1.74 -67.05 -2.17
CA ILE A 1023 2.70 -66.95 -1.05
C ILE A 1023 1.97 -67.07 0.30
N GLY A 1024 0.87 -66.33 0.47
CA GLY A 1024 0.06 -66.36 1.68
C GLY A 1024 -0.61 -67.73 1.90
N HIS A 1025 -1.08 -68.38 0.84
CA HIS A 1025 -1.72 -69.68 0.92
C HIS A 1025 -0.75 -70.77 1.41
N TRP A 1026 0.52 -70.70 1.02
CA TRP A 1026 1.54 -71.61 1.55
C TRP A 1026 1.58 -71.59 3.08
N MET A 1027 1.55 -70.41 3.70
CA MET A 1027 1.52 -70.24 5.16
C MET A 1027 0.27 -70.86 5.78
N GLN A 1028 -0.88 -70.67 5.12
CA GLN A 1028 -2.18 -71.20 5.58
C GLN A 1028 -2.24 -72.73 5.58
N VAL A 1029 -1.44 -73.40 4.74
CA VAL A 1029 -1.43 -74.87 4.66
C VAL A 1029 -0.28 -75.48 5.47
N CYS A 1030 0.89 -74.83 5.49
CA CYS A 1030 2.12 -75.42 6.03
C CYS A 1030 2.37 -75.10 7.51
N ARG A 1031 1.52 -74.29 8.14
CA ARG A 1031 1.58 -73.94 9.57
C ARG A 1031 0.21 -74.11 10.21
N THR A 1032 0.20 -74.42 11.49
CA THR A 1032 -1.02 -74.59 12.29
C THR A 1032 -1.32 -73.37 13.17
N GLU A 1033 -0.36 -72.47 13.38
CA GLU A 1033 -0.51 -71.26 14.19
C GLU A 1033 -0.07 -70.01 13.43
N ASP A 1034 -0.73 -68.89 13.70
CA ASP A 1034 -0.43 -67.57 13.13
C ASP A 1034 -0.36 -67.59 11.60
N GLN A 1035 -1.33 -68.30 11.02
CA GLN A 1035 -1.47 -68.62 9.62
C GLN A 1035 -1.96 -67.43 8.77
N THR A 1036 -2.61 -66.44 9.40
CA THR A 1036 -3.06 -65.23 8.72
C THR A 1036 -1.87 -64.31 8.48
N VAL A 1037 -1.58 -64.02 7.21
CA VAL A 1037 -0.48 -63.16 6.80
C VAL A 1037 -0.92 -62.06 5.85
N LEU A 1038 -0.33 -60.88 6.00
CA LEU A 1038 -0.61 -59.73 5.13
C LEU A 1038 0.69 -58.98 4.78
N PRO A 1039 0.82 -58.47 3.54
CA PRO A 1039 2.05 -57.84 3.08
C PRO A 1039 2.35 -56.53 3.81
N THR A 1040 3.63 -56.35 4.17
CA THR A 1040 4.15 -55.15 4.84
C THR A 1040 5.34 -54.51 4.13
N GLY A 1041 6.00 -55.25 3.24
CA GLY A 1041 7.07 -54.68 2.42
C GLY A 1041 7.55 -55.62 1.32
N ILE A 1042 8.30 -55.06 0.39
CA ILE A 1042 8.94 -55.79 -0.71
C ILE A 1042 10.33 -55.17 -0.91
N GLU A 1043 11.38 -56.00 -0.88
CA GLU A 1043 12.74 -55.52 -1.12
C GLU A 1043 12.89 -55.03 -2.56
N GLN A 1044 12.48 -55.83 -3.54
CA GLN A 1044 12.54 -55.45 -4.95
C GLN A 1044 11.50 -56.17 -5.82
N VAL A 1045 10.99 -55.48 -6.84
CA VAL A 1045 10.21 -56.02 -7.96
C VAL A 1045 10.86 -55.53 -9.25
N THR A 1046 11.11 -56.41 -10.22
CA THR A 1046 11.65 -56.03 -11.53
C THR A 1046 10.83 -56.61 -12.66
N PHE A 1047 10.50 -55.76 -13.64
CA PHE A 1047 9.77 -56.12 -14.85
C PHE A 1047 10.70 -56.18 -16.06
N HIS A 1048 10.56 -57.24 -16.86
CA HIS A 1048 11.40 -57.49 -18.04
C HIS A 1048 10.61 -57.44 -19.36
N GLY A 1049 9.36 -56.99 -19.32
CA GLY A 1049 8.48 -56.86 -20.49
C GLY A 1049 7.16 -56.15 -20.16
N PRO A 1050 6.30 -55.93 -21.17
CA PRO A 1050 4.97 -55.35 -20.96
C PRO A 1050 4.10 -56.23 -20.07
N VAL A 1051 3.01 -55.67 -19.52
CA VAL A 1051 2.06 -56.42 -18.69
C VAL A 1051 1.46 -57.57 -19.53
N PRO A 1052 1.47 -58.82 -19.05
CA PRO A 1052 0.93 -59.95 -19.77
C PRO A 1052 -0.57 -59.84 -19.95
N THR A 1053 -1.09 -60.36 -21.06
CA THR A 1053 -2.54 -60.45 -21.32
C THR A 1053 -3.07 -61.88 -21.25
N GLY A 1054 -2.19 -62.87 -21.17
CA GLY A 1054 -2.50 -64.29 -21.02
C GLY A 1054 -1.99 -64.85 -19.70
N ASP A 1055 -2.08 -66.17 -19.54
CA ASP A 1055 -1.69 -66.86 -18.31
C ASP A 1055 -0.21 -66.67 -17.96
N VAL A 1056 0.04 -66.53 -16.66
CA VAL A 1056 1.37 -66.25 -16.07
C VAL A 1056 1.67 -67.33 -15.04
N HIS A 1057 2.74 -68.11 -15.27
CA HIS A 1057 3.19 -69.10 -14.30
C HIS A 1057 4.00 -68.43 -13.19
N CYS A 1058 3.56 -68.58 -11.95
CA CYS A 1058 4.24 -68.06 -10.76
C CYS A 1058 4.86 -69.23 -9.98
N THR A 1059 6.14 -69.10 -9.64
CA THR A 1059 6.81 -69.95 -8.65
C THR A 1059 7.32 -69.06 -7.54
N ALA A 1060 6.97 -69.38 -6.30
CA ALA A 1060 7.38 -68.63 -5.12
C ALA A 1060 8.12 -69.52 -4.11
N TRP A 1061 9.17 -68.99 -3.52
CA TRP A 1061 10.03 -69.67 -2.53
C TRP A 1061 9.98 -68.93 -1.20
N ILE A 1062 9.73 -69.67 -0.12
CA ILE A 1062 9.73 -69.14 1.24
C ILE A 1062 11.16 -69.14 1.76
N ARG A 1063 11.69 -67.96 2.05
CA ARG A 1063 13.07 -67.74 2.49
C ARG A 1063 13.22 -67.81 4.00
N GLU A 1064 12.28 -67.21 4.71
CA GLU A 1064 12.33 -67.12 6.16
C GLU A 1064 10.92 -67.09 6.76
N VAL A 1065 10.73 -67.76 7.89
CA VAL A 1065 9.53 -67.65 8.73
C VAL A 1065 9.97 -67.41 10.17
N THR A 1066 9.65 -66.24 10.70
CA THR A 1066 9.88 -65.88 12.11
C THR A 1066 8.55 -65.89 12.87
N GLY A 1067 8.57 -65.65 14.19
CA GLY A 1067 7.34 -65.49 14.98
C GLY A 1067 6.46 -64.30 14.55
N GLN A 1068 7.00 -63.33 13.80
CA GLN A 1068 6.27 -62.10 13.44
C GLN A 1068 6.13 -61.87 11.93
N THR A 1069 7.00 -62.47 11.11
CA THR A 1069 7.05 -62.22 9.67
C THR A 1069 7.33 -63.47 8.86
N MET A 1070 6.99 -63.44 7.58
CA MET A 1070 7.44 -64.39 6.56
C MET A 1070 8.01 -63.61 5.38
N VAL A 1071 9.13 -64.07 4.84
CA VAL A 1071 9.79 -63.50 3.67
C VAL A 1071 9.82 -64.53 2.54
N ALA A 1072 9.45 -64.11 1.33
CA ALA A 1072 9.44 -64.96 0.15
C ALA A 1072 10.00 -64.23 -1.09
N ASP A 1073 10.48 -65.01 -2.05
CA ASP A 1073 10.81 -64.55 -3.41
C ASP A 1073 9.83 -65.19 -4.40
N ALA A 1074 9.64 -64.58 -5.56
CA ALA A 1074 8.85 -65.18 -6.63
C ALA A 1074 9.37 -64.83 -8.03
N GLU A 1075 9.20 -65.76 -8.97
CA GLU A 1075 9.42 -65.56 -10.40
C GLU A 1075 8.11 -65.81 -11.15
N LEU A 1076 7.74 -64.86 -12.00
CA LEU A 1076 6.57 -64.92 -12.87
C LEU A 1076 7.02 -65.03 -14.31
N THR A 1077 6.53 -66.05 -15.02
CA THR A 1077 6.93 -66.36 -16.40
C THR A 1077 5.74 -66.42 -17.36
N VAL A 1078 5.97 -66.00 -18.60
CA VAL A 1078 5.00 -66.04 -19.71
C VAL A 1078 5.67 -66.78 -20.84
N ASP A 1079 5.03 -67.83 -21.38
CA ASP A 1079 5.59 -68.71 -22.40
C ASP A 1079 7.01 -69.22 -22.06
N GLY A 1080 7.26 -69.46 -20.77
CA GLY A 1080 8.56 -69.91 -20.27
C GLY A 1080 9.65 -68.85 -20.22
N ALA A 1081 9.38 -67.56 -20.50
CA ALA A 1081 10.29 -66.42 -20.35
C ALA A 1081 10.03 -65.66 -19.04
N LEU A 1082 11.08 -65.13 -18.37
CA LEU A 1082 10.93 -64.37 -17.13
C LEU A 1082 10.31 -63.00 -17.42
N TRP A 1083 9.15 -62.73 -16.83
CA TRP A 1083 8.46 -61.45 -16.93
C TRP A 1083 8.69 -60.57 -15.71
N CYS A 1084 8.48 -61.11 -14.51
CA CYS A 1084 8.64 -60.38 -13.26
C CYS A 1084 9.41 -61.20 -12.24
N ARG A 1085 10.29 -60.54 -11.48
CA ARG A 1085 10.94 -61.09 -10.30
C ARG A 1085 10.55 -60.26 -9.09
N ILE A 1086 10.15 -60.94 -8.02
CA ILE A 1086 9.87 -60.37 -6.70
C ILE A 1086 10.92 -60.92 -5.74
N THR A 1087 11.59 -60.06 -5.00
CA THR A 1087 12.57 -60.43 -3.97
C THR A 1087 12.19 -59.80 -2.64
N GLY A 1088 12.29 -60.55 -1.55
CA GLY A 1088 12.05 -60.05 -0.20
C GLY A 1088 10.61 -59.64 0.07
N TRP A 1089 9.62 -60.33 -0.50
CA TRP A 1089 8.20 -60.15 -0.19
C TRP A 1089 7.95 -60.48 1.28
N THR A 1090 7.74 -59.44 2.09
CA THR A 1090 7.63 -59.56 3.55
C THR A 1090 6.18 -59.41 3.98
N THR A 1091 5.65 -60.44 4.63
CA THR A 1091 4.33 -60.42 5.26
C THR A 1091 4.45 -60.42 6.78
N ARG A 1092 3.52 -59.75 7.47
CA ARG A 1092 3.34 -59.85 8.92
C ARG A 1092 2.40 -61.02 9.23
N ARG A 1093 2.75 -61.80 10.25
CA ARG A 1093 1.92 -62.87 10.82
C ARG A 1093 1.01 -62.30 11.92
N PHE A 1094 -0.25 -62.72 11.94
CA PHE A 1094 -1.25 -62.30 12.91
C PHE A 1094 -1.70 -63.48 13.75
N THR A 1095 -1.97 -63.24 15.04
CA THR A 1095 -2.32 -64.33 15.96
C THR A 1095 -3.56 -65.07 15.45
N THR A 1096 -3.39 -66.35 15.14
CA THR A 1096 -4.43 -67.19 14.56
C THR A 1096 -4.33 -68.58 15.19
N ASP A 1097 -5.32 -68.94 16.01
CA ASP A 1097 -5.50 -70.31 16.48
C ASP A 1097 -6.60 -71.02 15.68
N ASP A 1098 -6.87 -72.29 16.01
CA ASP A 1098 -7.87 -73.10 15.31
C ASP A 1098 -9.25 -72.42 15.26
N ARG A 1099 -9.67 -71.72 16.32
CA ARG A 1099 -11.00 -71.09 16.36
C ARG A 1099 -11.07 -69.85 15.51
N ILE A 1100 -10.07 -68.97 15.62
CA ILE A 1100 -9.95 -67.77 14.76
C ILE A 1100 -9.91 -68.22 13.29
N TRP A 1101 -9.21 -69.32 13.00
CA TRP A 1101 -9.13 -69.90 11.67
C TRP A 1101 -10.49 -70.39 11.14
N GLN A 1102 -11.24 -71.17 11.92
CA GLN A 1102 -12.57 -71.63 11.50
C GLN A 1102 -13.54 -70.46 11.27
N VAL A 1103 -13.53 -69.45 12.15
CA VAL A 1103 -14.36 -68.25 11.97
C VAL A 1103 -13.92 -67.42 10.77
N LYS A 1104 -12.63 -67.43 10.41
CA LYS A 1104 -12.17 -66.81 9.16
C LYS A 1104 -12.79 -67.47 7.93
N LEU A 1105 -12.74 -68.80 7.86
CA LEU A 1105 -13.21 -69.56 6.71
C LEU A 1105 -14.73 -69.56 6.59
N ARG A 1106 -15.43 -69.70 7.74
CA ARG A 1106 -16.89 -69.87 7.79
C ARG A 1106 -17.53 -68.90 8.79
N PRO A 1107 -17.40 -67.58 8.55
CA PRO A 1107 -17.83 -66.56 9.50
C PRO A 1107 -19.33 -66.60 9.76
N GLY A 1108 -20.16 -67.18 8.90
CA GLY A 1108 -21.60 -67.30 9.07
C GLY A 1108 -22.07 -68.49 9.92
N THR A 1109 -21.21 -69.49 10.18
CA THR A 1109 -21.60 -70.74 10.88
C THR A 1109 -20.66 -71.13 12.02
N GLU A 1110 -19.53 -70.45 12.16
CA GLU A 1110 -18.55 -70.70 13.22
C GLU A 1110 -18.52 -69.55 14.24
N MET A 1111 -17.98 -69.85 15.43
CA MET A 1111 -17.94 -68.91 16.56
C MET A 1111 -16.61 -68.96 17.34
N LEU A 1112 -16.17 -67.81 17.87
CA LEU A 1112 -14.99 -67.72 18.73
C LEU A 1112 -15.28 -68.27 20.14
N SER A 1113 -16.54 -68.21 20.59
CA SER A 1113 -16.93 -68.62 21.96
C SER A 1113 -17.04 -70.14 22.14
N VAL A 1114 -16.51 -70.66 23.23
CA VAL A 1114 -16.60 -72.09 23.64
C VAL A 1114 -17.89 -72.33 24.43
N VAL A 1115 -18.54 -73.47 24.22
CA VAL A 1115 -19.69 -73.90 25.03
C VAL A 1115 -19.21 -74.29 26.44
N ASP A 1116 -19.82 -73.71 27.47
CA ASP A 1116 -19.51 -73.90 28.89
C ASP A 1116 -20.83 -74.01 29.68
N GLY A 1117 -21.39 -75.22 29.72
CA GLY A 1117 -22.75 -75.46 30.21
C GLY A 1117 -23.80 -74.76 29.35
N GLU A 1118 -24.63 -73.90 29.96
CA GLU A 1118 -25.61 -73.07 29.25
C GLU A 1118 -25.00 -71.76 28.68
N TRP A 1119 -23.73 -71.48 28.95
CA TRP A 1119 -23.06 -70.24 28.59
C TRP A 1119 -22.10 -70.44 27.42
N LEU A 1120 -21.94 -69.39 26.61
CA LEU A 1120 -20.93 -69.31 25.55
C LEU A 1120 -19.84 -68.35 26.02
N ARG A 1121 -18.62 -68.86 26.21
CA ARG A 1121 -17.49 -68.12 26.79
C ARG A 1121 -16.41 -67.82 25.76
N VAL A 1122 -16.00 -66.56 25.67
CA VAL A 1122 -14.84 -66.11 24.89
C VAL A 1122 -13.72 -65.64 25.82
N THR A 1123 -12.48 -65.87 25.41
CA THR A 1123 -11.27 -65.41 26.12
C THR A 1123 -10.36 -64.71 25.13
N GLU A 1124 -9.75 -63.61 25.53
CA GLU A 1124 -8.76 -62.90 24.71
C GLU A 1124 -7.49 -63.74 24.57
N ASN A 1125 -7.28 -64.32 23.39
CA ASN A 1125 -6.17 -65.22 23.06
C ASN A 1125 -5.22 -64.62 21.99
N TRP A 1126 -5.36 -63.34 21.66
CA TRP A 1126 -4.48 -62.61 20.75
C TRP A 1126 -3.49 -61.71 21.52
N SER A 1127 -2.24 -61.70 21.07
CA SER A 1127 -1.11 -61.12 21.83
C SER A 1127 -0.81 -59.65 21.50
N ASP A 1128 -1.26 -59.14 20.34
CA ASP A 1128 -0.94 -57.80 19.87
C ASP A 1128 -2.16 -56.98 19.40
N SER A 1129 -1.99 -55.66 19.39
CA SER A 1129 -3.07 -54.73 19.05
C SER A 1129 -3.51 -54.79 17.59
N ALA A 1130 -2.64 -55.21 16.66
CA ALA A 1130 -2.99 -55.31 15.24
C ALA A 1130 -3.91 -56.51 15.01
N THR A 1131 -3.63 -57.65 15.66
CA THR A 1131 -4.57 -58.78 15.65
C THR A 1131 -5.91 -58.42 16.30
N ARG A 1132 -5.91 -57.67 17.41
CA ARG A 1132 -7.14 -57.19 18.03
C ARG A 1132 -7.98 -56.32 17.07
N ASP A 1133 -7.35 -55.46 16.26
CA ASP A 1133 -8.07 -54.65 15.26
C ASP A 1133 -8.77 -55.53 14.21
N LEU A 1134 -8.13 -56.61 13.75
CA LEU A 1134 -8.74 -57.56 12.82
C LEU A 1134 -9.92 -58.32 13.45
N ILE A 1135 -9.79 -58.78 14.70
CA ILE A 1135 -10.87 -59.44 15.42
C ILE A 1135 -12.05 -58.48 15.64
N MET A 1136 -11.75 -57.23 16.02
CA MET A 1136 -12.73 -56.17 16.19
C MET A 1136 -13.52 -55.95 14.90
N ARG A 1137 -12.85 -55.75 13.76
CA ARG A 1137 -13.52 -55.53 12.47
C ARG A 1137 -14.31 -56.73 11.97
N ARG A 1138 -13.88 -57.96 12.32
CA ARG A 1138 -14.60 -59.19 11.97
C ARG A 1138 -15.94 -59.31 12.69
N TYR A 1139 -16.02 -58.85 13.94
CA TYR A 1139 -17.19 -59.07 14.79
C TYR A 1139 -18.10 -57.86 14.94
N LEU A 1140 -17.56 -56.65 14.86
CA LEU A 1140 -18.33 -55.42 15.02
C LEU A 1140 -18.78 -54.87 13.67
N ASN A 1141 -20.04 -54.44 13.57
CA ASN A 1141 -20.50 -53.63 12.44
C ASN A 1141 -20.18 -52.13 12.62
N SER A 1142 -20.44 -51.31 11.61
CA SER A 1142 -20.08 -49.87 11.60
C SER A 1142 -20.62 -49.09 12.81
N ALA A 1143 -21.87 -49.36 13.21
CA ALA A 1143 -22.50 -48.71 14.36
C ALA A 1143 -21.80 -49.09 15.68
N GLU A 1144 -21.43 -50.35 15.83
CA GLU A 1144 -20.68 -50.87 16.97
C GLU A 1144 -19.24 -50.34 17.00
N ARG A 1145 -18.57 -50.25 15.84
CA ARG A 1145 -17.21 -49.68 15.74
C ARG A 1145 -17.17 -48.21 16.14
N LEU A 1146 -18.20 -47.43 15.79
CA LEU A 1146 -18.32 -46.03 16.22
C LEU A 1146 -18.40 -45.93 17.75
N HIS A 1147 -19.20 -46.78 18.39
CA HIS A 1147 -19.28 -46.83 19.86
C HIS A 1147 -17.96 -47.29 20.49
N TYR A 1148 -17.37 -48.37 19.97
CA TYR A 1148 -16.09 -48.91 20.40
C TYR A 1148 -14.97 -47.85 20.37
N GLY A 1149 -14.90 -47.07 19.29
CA GLY A 1149 -13.91 -46.00 19.12
C GLY A 1149 -14.02 -44.87 20.17
N GLY A 1150 -15.21 -44.66 20.75
CA GLY A 1150 -15.44 -43.67 21.80
C GLY A 1150 -15.09 -44.14 23.22
N LEU A 1151 -14.79 -45.43 23.41
CA LEU A 1151 -14.42 -46.00 24.71
C LEU A 1151 -12.92 -45.82 24.99
N ALA A 1152 -12.56 -45.68 26.27
CA ALA A 1152 -11.16 -45.76 26.69
C ALA A 1152 -10.58 -47.15 26.39
N VAL A 1153 -9.27 -47.24 26.09
CA VAL A 1153 -8.59 -48.48 25.66
C VAL A 1153 -8.84 -49.69 26.59
N PRO A 1154 -8.87 -49.58 27.93
CA PRO A 1154 -9.25 -50.69 28.79
C PRO A 1154 -10.71 -51.15 28.59
N ALA A 1155 -11.63 -50.19 28.44
CA ALA A 1155 -13.06 -50.46 28.24
C ALA A 1155 -13.36 -51.04 26.85
N GLN A 1156 -12.54 -50.71 25.84
CA GLN A 1156 -12.61 -51.32 24.51
C GLN A 1156 -12.44 -52.84 24.57
N ARG A 1157 -11.41 -53.34 25.29
CA ARG A 1157 -11.14 -54.78 25.41
C ARG A 1157 -12.33 -55.53 25.99
N ASP A 1158 -12.83 -55.06 27.13
CA ASP A 1158 -13.96 -55.71 27.81
C ASP A 1158 -15.24 -55.66 26.97
N TRP A 1159 -15.49 -54.53 26.30
CA TRP A 1159 -16.67 -54.38 25.48
C TRP A 1159 -16.64 -55.28 24.23
N LEU A 1160 -15.49 -55.40 23.56
CA LEU A 1160 -15.34 -56.28 22.41
C LEU A 1160 -15.64 -57.75 22.78
N LEU A 1161 -15.09 -58.23 23.89
CA LEU A 1161 -15.34 -59.60 24.36
C LEU A 1161 -16.82 -59.83 24.71
N ARG A 1162 -17.49 -58.86 25.35
CA ARG A 1162 -18.93 -58.94 25.63
C ARG A 1162 -19.76 -59.05 24.36
N VAL A 1163 -19.44 -58.25 23.34
CA VAL A 1163 -20.15 -58.28 22.05
C VAL A 1163 -19.94 -59.64 21.36
N ILE A 1164 -18.71 -60.15 21.32
CA ILE A 1164 -18.41 -61.47 20.74
C ILE A 1164 -19.23 -62.57 21.42
N ALA A 1165 -19.17 -62.68 22.75
CA ALA A 1165 -19.93 -63.68 23.50
C ALA A 1165 -21.44 -63.58 23.25
N THR A 1166 -21.96 -62.36 23.25
CA THR A 1166 -23.39 -62.09 23.03
C THR A 1166 -23.85 -62.50 21.64
N LYS A 1167 -23.09 -62.11 20.60
CA LYS A 1167 -23.40 -62.47 19.22
C LYS A 1167 -23.31 -63.97 19.00
N ASP A 1168 -22.26 -64.62 19.50
CA ASP A 1168 -22.09 -66.06 19.36
C ASP A 1168 -23.21 -66.85 20.07
N ALA A 1169 -23.64 -66.42 21.27
CA ALA A 1169 -24.77 -67.03 21.97
C ALA A 1169 -26.08 -66.93 21.18
N VAL A 1170 -26.37 -65.76 20.60
CA VAL A 1170 -27.56 -65.55 19.75
C VAL A 1170 -27.47 -66.36 18.46
N ARG A 1171 -26.32 -66.36 17.78
CA ARG A 1171 -26.10 -67.09 16.53
C ARG A 1171 -26.26 -68.60 16.74
N SER A 1172 -25.67 -69.15 17.81
CA SER A 1172 -25.85 -70.54 18.21
C SER A 1172 -27.32 -70.89 18.45
N TRP A 1173 -28.06 -70.01 19.14
CA TRP A 1173 -29.50 -70.17 19.39
C TRP A 1173 -30.36 -70.12 18.11
N LEU A 1174 -30.00 -69.26 17.15
CA LEU A 1174 -30.65 -69.16 15.84
C LEU A 1174 -30.36 -70.39 14.97
N TRP A 1175 -29.13 -70.90 14.97
CA TRP A 1175 -28.75 -72.11 14.23
C TRP A 1175 -29.50 -73.34 14.73
N GLY A 1176 -29.66 -73.50 16.05
CA GLY A 1176 -30.48 -74.56 16.65
C GLY A 1176 -31.95 -74.52 16.23
N ARG A 1177 -32.41 -73.42 15.59
CA ARG A 1177 -33.77 -73.21 15.06
C ARG A 1177 -33.84 -73.15 13.54
N GLY A 1178 -32.74 -73.47 12.84
CA GLY A 1178 -32.72 -73.56 11.37
C GLY A 1178 -32.59 -72.23 10.64
N ALA A 1179 -32.04 -71.17 11.26
CA ALA A 1179 -31.87 -69.86 10.61
C ALA A 1179 -30.86 -69.83 9.42
N GLY A 1180 -30.08 -70.91 9.21
CA GLY A 1180 -28.98 -70.92 8.24
C GLY A 1180 -27.77 -70.09 8.69
N PRO A 1181 -26.83 -69.75 7.79
CA PRO A 1181 -25.68 -68.91 8.12
C PRO A 1181 -26.12 -67.52 8.61
N VAL A 1182 -25.53 -67.05 9.71
CA VAL A 1182 -25.75 -65.72 10.28
C VAL A 1182 -24.38 -65.09 10.53
N TYR A 1183 -24.06 -64.03 9.80
CA TYR A 1183 -22.78 -63.32 9.91
C TYR A 1183 -22.76 -62.38 11.12
N PRO A 1184 -21.60 -62.12 11.75
CA PRO A 1184 -21.53 -61.26 12.93
C PRO A 1184 -22.10 -59.85 12.72
N ALA A 1185 -21.92 -59.25 11.53
CA ALA A 1185 -22.38 -57.89 11.24
C ALA A 1185 -23.93 -57.77 11.19
N GLU A 1186 -24.64 -58.87 10.90
CA GLU A 1186 -26.12 -58.91 10.84
C GLU A 1186 -26.78 -58.70 12.21
N LEU A 1187 -26.02 -58.85 13.28
CA LEU A 1187 -26.45 -58.58 14.64
C LEU A 1187 -25.78 -57.30 15.14
N THR A 1188 -26.53 -56.42 15.77
CA THR A 1188 -26.04 -55.21 16.43
C THR A 1188 -26.33 -55.30 17.91
N VAL A 1189 -25.30 -55.19 18.74
CA VAL A 1189 -25.38 -55.10 20.20
C VAL A 1189 -25.33 -53.63 20.59
N SER A 1190 -26.42 -53.11 21.15
CA SER A 1190 -26.43 -51.74 21.67
C SER A 1190 -25.66 -51.63 22.98
N ALA A 1191 -25.33 -50.40 23.38
CA ALA A 1191 -24.56 -50.13 24.60
C ALA A 1191 -25.21 -50.69 25.89
N ASP A 1192 -26.55 -50.85 25.91
CA ASP A 1192 -27.30 -51.47 27.00
C ASP A 1192 -27.37 -53.01 26.92
N GLY A 1193 -26.66 -53.63 25.99
CA GLY A 1193 -26.55 -55.09 25.83
C GLY A 1193 -27.69 -55.75 25.06
N ARG A 1194 -28.63 -54.97 24.49
CA ARG A 1194 -29.72 -55.53 23.67
C ARG A 1194 -29.22 -55.87 22.27
N VAL A 1195 -29.69 -57.00 21.73
CA VAL A 1195 -29.34 -57.46 20.39
C VAL A 1195 -30.47 -57.10 19.41
N ARG A 1196 -30.11 -56.51 18.28
CA ARG A 1196 -31.01 -56.20 17.15
C ARG A 1196 -30.47 -56.85 15.89
N GLY A 1197 -31.36 -57.27 15.00
CA GLY A 1197 -31.00 -57.84 13.70
C GLY A 1197 -32.25 -58.16 12.88
N ALA A 1198 -32.08 -58.78 11.71
CA ALA A 1198 -33.20 -59.23 10.87
C ALA A 1198 -34.06 -60.33 11.52
N PHE A 1199 -33.59 -60.92 12.61
CA PHE A 1199 -34.26 -61.99 13.36
C PHE A 1199 -34.90 -61.45 14.64
N ALA A 1200 -36.00 -62.07 15.09
CA ALA A 1200 -36.52 -61.84 16.43
C ALA A 1200 -35.57 -62.46 17.47
N VAL A 1201 -34.84 -61.63 18.21
CA VAL A 1201 -33.80 -62.08 19.15
C VAL A 1201 -34.30 -62.03 20.61
N PRO A 1202 -34.13 -63.10 21.42
CA PRO A 1202 -34.49 -63.07 22.84
C PRO A 1202 -33.51 -62.23 23.66
N ARG A 1203 -33.83 -61.97 24.94
CA ARG A 1203 -32.91 -61.30 25.85
C ARG A 1203 -31.69 -62.19 26.13
N THR A 1204 -30.51 -61.58 26.18
CA THR A 1204 -29.26 -62.22 26.56
C THR A 1204 -28.87 -61.84 27.99
N GLU A 1205 -28.30 -62.79 28.73
CA GLU A 1205 -27.51 -62.50 29.91
C GLU A 1205 -26.04 -62.49 29.54
N VAL A 1206 -25.27 -61.54 30.09
CA VAL A 1206 -23.83 -61.41 29.83
C VAL A 1206 -23.09 -61.21 31.13
N THR A 1207 -21.99 -61.92 31.32
CA THR A 1207 -21.01 -61.70 32.39
C THR A 1207 -19.65 -61.41 31.77
N SER A 1208 -18.86 -60.53 32.39
CA SER A 1208 -17.53 -60.18 31.89
C SER A 1208 -16.55 -59.97 33.03
N GLU A 1209 -15.34 -60.44 32.85
CA GLU A 1209 -14.21 -60.29 33.75
C GLU A 1209 -12.97 -59.91 32.91
N GLN A 1210 -11.87 -59.50 33.54
CA GLN A 1210 -10.69 -59.07 32.81
C GLN A 1210 -10.17 -60.17 31.87
N GLY A 1211 -10.22 -59.92 30.54
CA GLY A 1211 -9.77 -60.84 29.50
C GLY A 1211 -10.76 -61.98 29.13
N ARG A 1212 -11.98 -62.02 29.69
CA ARG A 1212 -12.99 -63.04 29.38
C ARG A 1212 -14.43 -62.53 29.46
N ALA A 1213 -15.32 -63.05 28.62
CA ALA A 1213 -16.76 -62.78 28.70
C ALA A 1213 -17.57 -64.04 28.41
N ALA A 1214 -18.76 -64.16 28.99
CA ALA A 1214 -19.69 -65.25 28.73
C ALA A 1214 -21.12 -64.73 28.56
N ALA A 1215 -21.89 -65.32 27.63
CA ALA A 1215 -23.28 -64.96 27.41
C ALA A 1215 -24.18 -66.19 27.21
N ARG A 1216 -25.47 -66.06 27.57
CA ARG A 1216 -26.52 -67.06 27.27
C ARG A 1216 -27.83 -66.39 26.87
N VAL A 1217 -28.68 -67.11 26.14
CA VAL A 1217 -29.99 -66.63 25.70
C VAL A 1217 -31.07 -67.05 26.71
N ARG A 1218 -31.87 -66.11 27.22
CA ARG A 1218 -33.03 -66.40 28.08
C ARG A 1218 -34.24 -66.77 27.21
N THR A 1219 -34.81 -67.94 27.45
CA THR A 1219 -36.01 -68.44 26.74
C THR A 1219 -37.33 -68.22 27.48
N GLU A 1220 -37.31 -67.58 28.65
CA GLU A 1220 -38.53 -67.21 29.39
C GLU A 1220 -39.09 -65.87 28.89
N ILE A 1221 -40.39 -65.86 28.55
CA ILE A 1221 -41.14 -64.79 27.88
C ILE A 1221 -41.16 -63.49 28.69
#